data_AF-A0A9P5B3G3-F1
#
_entry.id   AF-A0A9P5B3G3-F1
#
_cell.length_a   1.000
_cell.length_b   1.000
_cell.length_c   1.000
_cell.angle_alpha   90.00
_cell.angle_beta   90.00
_cell.angle_gamma   90.00
#
_symmetry.space_group_name_H-M   'P 1'
#
loop_
_entity.id
_entity.type
_entity.pdbx_description
1 polymer ?
#
loop_
_entity_poly.entity_id
_entity_poly.type
_entity_poly.pdbx_seq_one_letter_code
_entity_poly.pdbx_strand_id
1 'polypeptide(L)'
;MNINIPNLIKSAVPEAEGRNVQIISDNGTNHRDQNFLSGDFPRNPPKLYITGENDDFDEVTLSEWRDEGFDVEYISMESCGDGYLKKIKSLSRENLGPCEKFGIVAYDDAAAICLEHFHILDNNPEFKLGLLIAYYPTRIPDTNGRFPSSISALVHLAAGEEVGVVKQSQMVGIQGKKRVRRTKIQSGMGTGGKLDLAYPSYTYEAEPGFAEHDLDEYDGVSAELAWSRSLAAARKVFGINPDLELVLEHNLQSKFFSKNLGQALSTFTTHKTPHVTYMPTLTGATGAAELKRFYSESFTTPPSLKITLLSRTIGVDRVVDEMHVQFKHTEQVQWILPGVPPTNKKIEILMVSIVAVRGGRLYQEHVYWDQASVLVQAGLLDPKLLPQSAKDLGVEKLPVVGRRAARRVRMNRDASDDEGEADNELIPGWHKQEGEGTKNEQKGKGKAENAGYPSDSVPTTAPALAAQQGQRMEAAMGDAMLRFLRIRKPRRSDIYDLDAVATQPSIWDSPDIERYKELYIHPQWENWSAFDPNFRWTWREENAVHYKVDWKIMVWMCIMFAALNIDRNNIQNAVSDNMLDDLGITRRLRGFIPNTILYLSYWYTGTRLPIRLAWFWMSSQLVDIGVGFAAVGMLSMRGMLGYEGWRWLFLIEGAFTFLIGVASFFLMPQSPARTKSWWNPKGYFTEHEQKIIVNSVIRDDPQKGGMYNR
;
A
#
# COMPACT_ATOMS: atom_id res chain seq x y z
N MET A 1 65.19 -8.72 19.92
CA MET A 1 64.80 -8.41 18.53
C MET A 1 64.93 -6.91 18.33
N ASN A 2 66.03 -6.45 17.73
CA ASN A 2 66.17 -5.03 17.35
C ASN A 2 65.47 -4.84 16.00
N ILE A 3 64.29 -4.24 16.02
CA ILE A 3 63.59 -3.84 14.79
C ILE A 3 64.28 -2.57 14.29
N ASN A 4 64.87 -2.65 13.10
CA ASN A 4 65.55 -1.53 12.44
C ASN A 4 64.49 -0.61 11.81
N ILE A 5 63.93 0.28 12.65
CA ILE A 5 62.90 1.26 12.30
C ILE A 5 63.27 2.10 11.06
N PRO A 6 64.52 2.57 10.88
CA PRO A 6 64.92 3.30 9.67
C PRO A 6 64.68 2.55 8.36
N ASN A 7 64.96 1.24 8.30
CA ASN A 7 64.73 0.46 7.09
C ASN A 7 63.24 0.21 6.81
N LEU A 8 62.43 0.09 7.86
CA LEU A 8 60.99 -0.05 7.73
C LEU A 8 60.34 1.22 7.14
N ILE A 9 60.82 2.39 7.57
CA ILE A 9 60.42 3.69 7.02
C ILE A 9 60.89 3.80 5.57
N LYS A 10 62.12 3.38 5.25
CA LYS A 10 62.66 3.44 3.88
C LYS A 10 61.91 2.54 2.89
N SER A 11 61.35 1.43 3.36
CA SER A 11 60.48 0.54 2.58
C SER A 11 59.03 1.03 2.43
N ALA A 12 58.61 1.99 3.25
CA ALA A 12 57.26 2.56 3.23
C ALA A 12 57.18 3.87 2.41
N VAL A 13 58.32 4.42 1.97
CA VAL A 13 58.39 5.61 1.12
C VAL A 13 58.37 5.19 -0.36
N PRO A 14 57.44 5.71 -1.20
CA PRO A 14 57.22 5.21 -2.57
C PRO A 14 58.30 5.53 -3.60
N GLU A 15 59.37 6.23 -3.24
CA GLU A 15 60.31 6.83 -4.21
C GLU A 15 61.66 6.09 -4.31
N ALA A 16 61.69 4.78 -4.06
CA ALA A 16 62.87 3.97 -4.36
C ALA A 16 62.90 3.64 -5.87
N GLU A 17 63.71 4.41 -6.60
CA GLU A 17 64.11 4.17 -8.00
C GLU A 17 64.39 2.67 -8.24
N GLY A 18 63.68 2.07 -9.20
CA GLY A 18 64.05 0.77 -9.77
C GLY A 18 63.04 -0.38 -9.66
N ARG A 19 61.80 -0.15 -9.20
CA ARG A 19 60.70 -1.12 -9.38
C ARG A 19 59.59 -0.53 -10.24
N ASN A 20 59.77 -0.61 -11.56
CA ASN A 20 58.69 -0.43 -12.52
C ASN A 20 57.74 -1.63 -12.44
N VAL A 21 56.83 -1.64 -11.47
CA VAL A 21 55.54 -2.30 -11.65
C VAL A 21 54.63 -1.23 -12.24
N GLN A 22 54.54 -1.24 -13.56
CA GLN A 22 53.68 -0.36 -14.34
C GLN A 22 52.23 -0.82 -14.13
N ILE A 23 51.43 -0.07 -13.36
CA ILE A 23 49.97 -0.15 -13.47
C ILE A 23 49.59 0.78 -14.60
N ILE A 24 49.46 0.22 -15.80
CA ILE A 24 48.93 0.94 -16.95
C ILE A 24 47.42 1.06 -16.72
N SER A 25 46.95 2.28 -16.47
CA SER A 25 45.54 2.64 -16.59
C SER A 25 45.31 3.04 -18.04
N ASP A 26 44.36 2.40 -18.72
CA ASP A 26 44.00 2.71 -20.11
C ASP A 26 43.37 4.11 -20.28
N ASN A 27 43.06 4.80 -19.18
CA ASN A 27 42.54 6.17 -19.20
C ASN A 27 43.66 7.19 -18.96
N GLY A 28 44.24 7.70 -20.05
CA GLY A 28 44.83 9.04 -20.14
C GLY A 28 46.20 9.27 -19.48
N THR A 29 47.12 9.86 -20.26
CA THR A 29 48.45 10.27 -19.82
C THR A 29 48.41 11.58 -19.02
N ASN A 30 48.03 11.55 -17.74
CA ASN A 30 48.40 12.63 -16.81
C ASN A 30 48.33 12.17 -15.34
N HIS A 31 49.49 11.79 -14.82
CA HIS A 31 49.71 11.23 -13.49
C HIS A 31 49.92 12.32 -12.41
N ARG A 32 49.40 13.53 -12.64
CA ARG A 32 49.59 14.72 -11.76
C ARG A 32 48.32 15.56 -11.59
N ASP A 33 47.15 14.94 -11.71
CA ASP A 33 45.92 15.70 -11.48
C ASP A 33 45.73 15.92 -9.98
N GLN A 34 45.84 17.17 -9.52
CA GLN A 34 45.62 17.56 -8.12
C GLN A 34 44.22 17.18 -7.62
N ASN A 35 43.32 16.91 -8.57
CA ASN A 35 41.93 16.53 -8.39
C ASN A 35 41.71 15.00 -8.33
N PHE A 36 42.75 14.17 -8.29
CA PHE A 36 42.65 12.69 -8.27
C PHE A 36 41.72 12.11 -7.17
N LEU A 37 41.41 12.90 -6.14
CA LEU A 37 40.47 12.56 -5.07
C LEU A 37 39.40 13.63 -4.83
N SER A 38 39.31 14.66 -5.69
CA SER A 38 38.24 15.67 -5.58
C SER A 38 36.94 15.14 -6.20
N GLY A 39 35.81 15.77 -5.85
CA GLY A 39 34.52 15.47 -6.47
C GLY A 39 34.49 15.72 -7.98
N ASP A 40 35.44 16.53 -8.48
CA ASP A 40 35.57 16.93 -9.88
C ASP A 40 36.47 15.98 -10.70
N PHE A 41 36.93 14.87 -10.11
CA PHE A 41 37.67 13.86 -10.87
C PHE A 41 36.75 13.26 -11.94
N PRO A 42 37.15 13.18 -13.22
CA PRO A 42 36.32 12.61 -14.27
C PRO A 42 36.04 11.14 -13.94
N ARG A 43 34.82 10.88 -13.48
CA ARG A 43 34.29 9.53 -13.29
C ARG A 43 33.49 9.18 -14.53
N ASN A 44 33.70 7.97 -15.04
CA ASN A 44 32.78 7.43 -16.02
C ASN A 44 31.37 7.37 -15.42
N PRO A 45 30.32 7.66 -16.20
CA PRO A 45 28.96 7.51 -15.74
C PRO A 45 28.72 6.07 -15.26
N PRO A 46 28.01 5.86 -14.14
CA PRO A 46 27.73 4.52 -13.64
C PRO A 46 26.90 3.73 -14.67
N LYS A 47 27.32 2.49 -14.90
CA LYS A 47 26.69 1.58 -15.87
C LYS A 47 25.37 1.04 -15.32
N LEU A 48 24.29 1.18 -16.08
CA LEU A 48 22.96 0.70 -15.77
C LEU A 48 22.40 -0.11 -16.94
N TYR A 49 22.14 -1.39 -16.72
CA TYR A 49 21.52 -2.25 -17.73
C TYR A 49 20.02 -2.30 -17.51
N ILE A 50 19.25 -2.01 -18.55
CA ILE A 50 17.80 -2.16 -18.56
C ILE A 50 17.45 -3.42 -19.33
N THR A 51 16.50 -4.20 -18.85
CA THR A 51 16.14 -5.47 -19.47
C THR A 51 14.66 -5.77 -19.37
N GLY A 52 14.08 -6.27 -20.47
CA GLY A 52 12.67 -6.62 -20.60
C GLY A 52 12.50 -7.81 -21.54
N GLU A 53 11.25 -8.23 -21.74
CA GLU A 53 10.90 -9.38 -22.58
C GLU A 53 11.03 -9.07 -24.08
N ASN A 54 10.64 -7.86 -24.50
CA ASN A 54 10.55 -7.48 -25.90
C ASN A 54 11.90 -7.03 -26.49
N ASP A 55 12.02 -7.07 -27.81
CA ASP A 55 13.22 -6.60 -28.52
C ASP A 55 13.40 -5.08 -28.47
N ASP A 56 12.29 -4.36 -28.38
CA ASP A 56 12.23 -2.92 -28.18
C ASP A 56 11.70 -2.63 -26.76
N PHE A 57 12.03 -1.45 -26.23
CA PHE A 57 11.63 -0.99 -24.90
C PHE A 57 11.33 0.50 -24.92
N ASP A 58 10.58 0.97 -23.92
CA ASP A 58 10.19 2.37 -23.77
C ASP A 58 11.40 3.33 -23.79
N GLU A 59 11.56 4.06 -24.89
CA GLU A 59 12.61 5.06 -25.10
C GLU A 59 12.51 6.25 -24.13
N VAL A 60 11.30 6.58 -23.65
CA VAL A 60 11.14 7.64 -22.64
C VAL A 60 11.85 7.21 -21.37
N THR A 61 11.58 6.00 -20.88
CA THR A 61 12.23 5.44 -19.69
C THR A 61 13.75 5.33 -19.87
N LEU A 62 14.24 4.91 -21.04
CA LEU A 62 15.68 4.86 -21.33
C LEU A 62 16.32 6.26 -21.27
N SER A 63 15.67 7.26 -21.86
CA SER A 63 16.13 8.65 -21.86
C SER A 63 16.18 9.24 -20.45
N GLU A 64 15.20 8.93 -19.59
CA GLU A 64 15.17 9.42 -18.20
C GLU A 64 16.35 8.92 -17.38
N TRP A 65 16.72 7.65 -17.52
CA TRP A 65 17.89 7.12 -16.83
C TRP A 65 19.20 7.73 -17.37
N ARG A 66 19.30 7.98 -18.67
CA ARG A 66 20.46 8.68 -19.26
C ARG A 66 20.59 10.10 -18.74
N ASP A 67 19.46 10.81 -18.64
CA ASP A 67 19.40 12.19 -18.15
C ASP A 67 19.75 12.31 -16.65
N GLU A 68 19.53 11.26 -15.87
CA GLU A 68 20.01 11.15 -14.48
C GLU A 68 21.52 10.86 -14.37
N GLY A 69 22.23 10.76 -15.50
CA GLY A 69 23.68 10.62 -15.58
C GLY A 69 24.19 9.17 -15.63
N PHE A 70 23.33 8.20 -15.96
CA PHE A 70 23.71 6.80 -16.11
C PHE A 70 24.11 6.46 -17.55
N ASP A 71 25.08 5.56 -17.72
CA ASP A 71 25.33 4.91 -19.01
C ASP A 71 24.37 3.73 -19.17
N VAL A 72 23.33 3.92 -19.97
CA VAL A 72 22.19 3.02 -20.08
C VAL A 72 22.29 2.15 -21.31
N GLU A 73 22.22 0.84 -21.12
CA GLU A 73 22.21 -0.16 -22.19
C GLU A 73 21.01 -1.10 -22.05
N TYR A 74 20.25 -1.30 -23.12
CA TYR A 74 19.10 -2.20 -23.15
C TYR A 74 19.50 -3.62 -23.55
N ILE A 75 18.95 -4.61 -22.83
CA ILE A 75 19.15 -6.03 -23.07
C ILE A 75 17.79 -6.72 -23.16
N SER A 76 17.39 -7.08 -24.38
CA SER A 76 16.21 -7.93 -24.63
C SER A 76 16.44 -9.36 -24.11
N MET A 77 15.38 -9.94 -23.56
CA MET A 77 15.26 -11.36 -23.30
C MET A 77 14.72 -12.06 -24.56
N GLU A 78 15.62 -12.40 -25.49
CA GLU A 78 15.25 -13.33 -26.57
C GLU A 78 14.65 -14.60 -25.94
N SER A 79 13.59 -15.14 -26.54
CA SER A 79 12.70 -16.22 -26.05
C SER A 79 13.38 -17.57 -25.70
N CYS A 80 14.70 -17.61 -25.58
CA CYS A 80 15.53 -18.72 -25.12
C CYS A 80 16.38 -18.31 -23.89
N GLY A 81 15.83 -18.50 -22.68
CA GLY A 81 16.40 -18.01 -21.41
C GLY A 81 17.84 -18.44 -21.07
N ASP A 82 18.38 -19.50 -21.68
CA ASP A 82 19.78 -19.92 -21.50
C ASP A 82 20.79 -18.96 -22.14
N GLY A 83 20.41 -18.26 -23.23
CA GLY A 83 21.24 -17.24 -23.88
C GLY A 83 21.26 -15.95 -23.07
N TYR A 84 20.09 -15.51 -22.63
CA TYR A 84 19.92 -14.32 -21.80
C TYR A 84 20.72 -14.39 -20.50
N LEU A 85 20.62 -15.50 -19.75
CA LEU A 85 21.34 -15.66 -18.49
C LEU A 85 22.87 -15.69 -18.68
N LYS A 86 23.37 -16.20 -19.83
CA LYS A 86 24.80 -16.13 -20.17
C LYS A 86 25.25 -14.69 -20.38
N LYS A 87 24.42 -13.87 -21.06
CA LYS A 87 24.68 -12.45 -21.29
C LYS A 87 24.69 -11.68 -19.96
N ILE A 88 23.69 -11.87 -19.09
CA ILE A 88 23.66 -11.25 -17.75
C ILE A 88 24.89 -11.62 -16.92
N LYS A 89 25.39 -12.86 -17.04
CA LYS A 89 26.62 -13.30 -16.36
C LYS A 89 27.90 -12.73 -16.98
N SER A 90 27.92 -12.37 -18.26
CA SER A 90 29.09 -11.77 -18.90
C SER A 90 29.25 -10.29 -18.56
N LEU A 91 28.16 -9.61 -18.15
CA LEU A 91 28.18 -8.18 -17.78
C LEU A 91 29.21 -7.83 -16.71
N SER A 92 29.51 -8.73 -15.77
CA SER A 92 30.53 -8.46 -14.74
C SER A 92 31.95 -8.44 -15.29
N ARG A 93 32.18 -9.03 -16.47
CA ARG A 93 33.49 -9.22 -17.11
C ARG A 93 33.75 -8.23 -18.24
N GLU A 94 32.71 -7.65 -18.81
CA GLU A 94 32.80 -6.72 -19.94
C GLU A 94 32.96 -5.27 -19.42
N ASN A 95 34.04 -4.61 -19.80
CA ASN A 95 34.25 -3.15 -19.69
C ASN A 95 34.04 -2.51 -18.29
N LEU A 96 34.30 -3.23 -17.19
CA LEU A 96 34.23 -2.69 -15.83
C LEU A 96 35.59 -2.72 -15.12
N GLY A 97 35.99 -1.57 -14.58
CA GLY A 97 37.20 -1.43 -13.75
C GLY A 97 37.11 -2.22 -12.43
N PRO A 98 38.23 -2.52 -11.74
CA PRO A 98 38.30 -3.41 -10.58
C PRO A 98 37.32 -3.09 -9.44
N CYS A 99 37.00 -1.82 -9.21
CA CYS A 99 36.09 -1.36 -8.16
C CYS A 99 34.76 -0.78 -8.70
N GLU A 100 34.53 -0.83 -10.00
CA GLU A 100 33.30 -0.34 -10.60
C GLU A 100 32.17 -1.33 -10.37
N LYS A 101 30.98 -0.78 -10.09
CA LYS A 101 29.74 -1.53 -9.93
C LYS A 101 28.80 -1.17 -11.07
N PHE A 102 27.90 -2.09 -11.39
CA PHE A 102 26.80 -1.85 -12.30
C PHE A 102 25.46 -2.14 -11.63
N GLY A 103 24.39 -1.64 -12.24
CA GLY A 103 23.02 -1.88 -11.82
C GLY A 103 22.22 -2.58 -12.90
N ILE A 104 21.17 -3.29 -12.50
CA ILE A 104 20.17 -3.86 -13.40
C ILE A 104 18.79 -3.32 -13.01
N VAL A 105 18.05 -2.81 -13.99
CA VAL A 105 16.61 -2.52 -13.89
C VAL A 105 15.90 -3.48 -14.83
N ALA A 106 15.12 -4.38 -14.28
CA ALA A 106 14.49 -5.46 -15.01
C ALA A 106 12.97 -5.36 -14.94
N TYR A 107 12.31 -5.68 -16.04
CA TYR A 107 10.85 -5.65 -16.20
C TYR A 107 10.31 -7.06 -16.48
N ASP A 108 9.10 -7.34 -16.01
CA ASP A 108 8.34 -8.57 -16.26
C ASP A 108 9.13 -9.89 -16.01
N ASP A 109 9.12 -10.83 -16.96
CA ASP A 109 9.78 -12.13 -16.86
C ASP A 109 11.31 -12.02 -16.74
N ALA A 110 11.91 -11.00 -17.36
CA ALA A 110 13.34 -10.71 -17.21
C ALA A 110 13.66 -10.35 -15.74
N ALA A 111 12.76 -9.62 -15.08
CA ALA A 111 12.88 -9.29 -13.66
C ALA A 111 12.84 -10.53 -12.77
N ALA A 112 11.94 -11.47 -13.05
CA ALA A 112 11.86 -12.74 -12.35
C ALA A 112 13.17 -13.54 -12.45
N ILE A 113 13.76 -13.61 -13.65
CA ILE A 113 15.03 -14.32 -13.89
C ILE A 113 16.19 -13.65 -13.14
N CYS A 114 16.32 -12.33 -13.23
CA CYS A 114 17.38 -11.60 -12.54
C CYS A 114 17.28 -11.75 -11.01
N LEU A 115 16.07 -11.64 -10.44
CA LEU A 115 15.85 -11.84 -9.01
C LEU A 115 16.25 -13.25 -8.57
N GLU A 116 15.79 -14.30 -9.27
CA GLU A 116 16.15 -15.69 -8.95
C GLU A 116 17.66 -15.93 -9.05
N HIS A 117 18.32 -15.38 -10.07
CA HIS A 117 19.75 -15.58 -10.30
C HIS A 117 20.59 -14.95 -9.19
N PHE A 118 20.37 -13.66 -8.91
CA PHE A 118 21.21 -12.89 -7.99
C PHE A 118 20.82 -13.01 -6.52
N HIS A 119 19.72 -13.72 -6.21
CA HIS A 119 19.37 -14.08 -4.83
C HIS A 119 20.40 -15.04 -4.19
N ILE A 120 21.14 -15.78 -5.01
CA ILE A 120 22.16 -16.74 -4.55
C ILE A 120 23.51 -16.01 -4.45
N LEU A 121 24.14 -16.05 -3.28
CA LEU A 121 25.42 -15.38 -2.98
C LEU A 121 26.52 -15.71 -4.01
N ASP A 122 26.68 -16.98 -4.35
CA ASP A 122 27.73 -17.46 -5.24
C ASP A 122 27.61 -16.95 -6.68
N ASN A 123 26.46 -16.37 -7.05
CA ASN A 123 26.21 -15.84 -8.40
C ASN A 123 26.66 -14.38 -8.58
N ASN A 124 27.20 -13.73 -7.53
CA ASN A 124 27.87 -12.42 -7.62
C ASN A 124 29.27 -12.47 -6.96
N PRO A 125 30.18 -13.33 -7.43
CA PRO A 125 31.45 -13.62 -6.74
C PRO A 125 32.40 -12.41 -6.70
N GLU A 126 32.31 -11.52 -7.69
CA GLU A 126 33.13 -10.32 -7.79
C GLU A 126 32.48 -9.08 -7.16
N PHE A 127 31.27 -9.22 -6.61
CA PHE A 127 30.47 -8.14 -5.99
C PHE A 127 30.26 -6.91 -6.89
N LYS A 128 30.24 -7.12 -8.21
CA LYS A 128 30.10 -6.08 -9.24
C LYS A 128 28.67 -5.57 -9.37
N LEU A 129 27.67 -6.45 -9.23
CA LEU A 129 26.28 -6.02 -9.20
C LEU A 129 26.01 -5.33 -7.86
N GLY A 130 25.69 -4.03 -7.91
CA GLY A 130 25.38 -3.21 -6.74
C GLY A 130 23.89 -2.90 -6.55
N LEU A 131 23.14 -2.85 -7.66
CA LEU A 131 21.72 -2.46 -7.69
C LEU A 131 20.92 -3.46 -8.51
N LEU A 132 19.79 -3.91 -7.98
CA LEU A 132 18.83 -4.74 -8.71
C LEU A 132 17.42 -4.22 -8.46
N ILE A 133 16.79 -3.63 -9.48
CA ILE A 133 15.42 -3.13 -9.43
C ILE A 133 14.56 -4.03 -10.32
N ALA A 134 13.44 -4.51 -9.79
CA ALA A 134 12.52 -5.38 -10.51
C ALA A 134 11.12 -4.75 -10.56
N TYR A 135 10.57 -4.59 -11.76
CA TYR A 135 9.22 -4.11 -12.01
C TYR A 135 8.31 -5.28 -12.40
N TYR A 136 7.20 -5.43 -11.66
CA TYR A 136 6.14 -6.44 -11.85
C TYR A 136 6.65 -7.84 -12.24
N PRO A 137 7.62 -8.43 -11.52
CA PRO A 137 8.10 -9.77 -11.83
C PRO A 137 7.01 -10.84 -11.67
N THR A 138 6.94 -11.77 -12.63
CA THR A 138 6.06 -12.95 -12.55
C THR A 138 6.40 -13.89 -11.39
N ARG A 139 7.68 -13.91 -10.97
CA ARG A 139 8.17 -14.69 -9.84
C ARG A 139 9.14 -13.88 -8.97
N ILE A 140 9.03 -14.08 -7.65
CA ILE A 140 9.93 -13.50 -6.67
C ILE A 140 10.64 -14.58 -5.83
N PRO A 141 11.89 -14.35 -5.38
CA PRO A 141 12.57 -15.24 -4.46
C PRO A 141 11.88 -15.34 -3.10
N ASP A 142 12.29 -16.31 -2.27
CA ASP A 142 11.73 -16.55 -0.93
C ASP A 142 11.60 -15.22 -0.16
N THR A 143 10.40 -14.96 0.36
CA THR A 143 10.04 -13.71 1.04
C THR A 143 10.87 -13.46 2.29
N ASN A 144 11.42 -14.52 2.89
CA ASN A 144 12.31 -14.45 4.04
C ASN A 144 13.80 -14.49 3.65
N GLY A 145 14.11 -14.79 2.39
CA GLY A 145 15.47 -14.83 1.88
C GLY A 145 16.02 -13.42 1.72
N ARG A 146 17.21 -13.17 2.24
CA ARG A 146 17.91 -11.89 2.02
C ARG A 146 18.81 -12.00 0.80
N PHE A 147 18.82 -10.94 -0.01
CA PHE A 147 19.84 -10.79 -1.03
C PHE A 147 21.23 -10.62 -0.37
N PRO A 148 22.31 -10.97 -1.09
CA PRO A 148 23.68 -10.64 -0.68
C PRO A 148 23.80 -9.17 -0.29
N SER A 149 24.54 -8.87 0.78
CA SER A 149 24.69 -7.50 1.28
C SER A 149 25.35 -6.52 0.29
N SER A 150 25.99 -7.05 -0.77
CA SER A 150 26.54 -6.27 -1.86
C SER A 150 25.48 -5.72 -2.82
N ILE A 151 24.28 -6.33 -2.86
CA ILE A 151 23.20 -6.02 -3.79
C ILE A 151 22.08 -5.28 -3.05
N SER A 152 21.80 -4.05 -3.47
CA SER A 152 20.58 -3.34 -3.07
C SER A 152 19.44 -3.76 -3.99
N ALA A 153 18.62 -4.71 -3.53
CA ALA A 153 17.43 -5.16 -4.26
C ALA A 153 16.19 -4.31 -3.94
N LEU A 154 15.39 -3.98 -4.95
CA LEU A 154 14.10 -3.29 -4.84
C LEU A 154 13.09 -3.94 -5.78
N VAL A 155 11.88 -4.21 -5.30
CA VAL A 155 10.83 -4.85 -6.11
C VAL A 155 9.54 -4.03 -6.10
N HIS A 156 8.97 -3.81 -7.28
CA HIS A 156 7.68 -3.16 -7.48
C HIS A 156 6.67 -4.18 -8.00
N LEU A 157 5.50 -4.30 -7.35
CA LEU A 157 4.49 -5.31 -7.65
C LEU A 157 3.13 -4.68 -7.96
N ALA A 158 2.43 -5.21 -8.94
CA ALA A 158 1.02 -4.92 -9.20
C ALA A 158 0.15 -5.59 -8.11
N ALA A 159 -0.76 -4.82 -7.50
CA ALA A 159 -1.67 -5.33 -6.47
C ALA A 159 -2.81 -6.12 -7.13
N GLY A 160 -3.25 -7.21 -6.49
CA GLY A 160 -4.32 -8.04 -7.02
C GLY A 160 -3.85 -9.16 -7.97
N GLU A 161 -2.60 -9.14 -8.40
CA GLU A 161 -2.00 -10.19 -9.24
C GLU A 161 -1.44 -11.37 -8.44
N GLU A 162 -1.36 -12.53 -9.10
CA GLU A 162 -0.70 -13.73 -8.54
C GLU A 162 0.77 -13.78 -8.91
N VAL A 163 1.65 -13.72 -7.91
CA VAL A 163 3.10 -13.81 -8.10
C VAL A 163 3.61 -15.17 -7.62
N GLY A 164 4.50 -15.79 -8.39
CA GLY A 164 5.15 -17.04 -8.00
C GLY A 164 6.26 -16.83 -6.98
N VAL A 165 6.11 -17.31 -5.76
CA VAL A 165 7.19 -17.28 -4.74
C VAL A 165 8.06 -18.53 -4.88
N VAL A 166 9.33 -18.35 -5.22
CA VAL A 166 10.29 -19.42 -5.44
C VAL A 166 11.07 -19.70 -4.16
N LYS A 167 10.88 -20.90 -3.60
CA LYS A 167 11.64 -21.39 -2.46
C LYS A 167 12.62 -22.47 -2.91
N GLN A 168 13.90 -22.22 -2.71
CA GLN A 168 14.97 -23.20 -2.94
C GLN A 168 15.54 -23.64 -1.59
N SER A 169 15.41 -24.92 -1.24
CA SER A 169 16.02 -25.46 -0.03
C SER A 169 17.53 -25.58 -0.25
N GLN A 170 18.33 -24.78 0.45
CA GLN A 170 19.77 -24.95 0.49
C GLN A 170 20.15 -25.78 1.73
N MET A 171 20.76 -26.97 1.50
CA MET A 171 21.59 -27.65 2.49
C MET A 171 23.05 -27.43 2.06
N VAL A 172 23.96 -27.27 3.01
CA VAL A 172 25.39 -26.99 2.75
C VAL A 172 25.93 -27.93 1.66
N GLY A 173 26.31 -27.37 0.51
CA GLY A 173 26.92 -28.09 -0.62
C GLY A 173 25.97 -28.77 -1.62
N ILE A 174 24.64 -28.77 -1.42
CA ILE A 174 23.67 -29.36 -2.37
C ILE A 174 22.54 -28.39 -2.68
N GLN A 175 22.42 -27.98 -3.95
CA GLN A 175 21.25 -27.22 -4.43
C GLN A 175 20.01 -28.12 -4.38
N GLY A 176 19.09 -27.84 -3.45
CA GLY A 176 17.83 -28.57 -3.36
C GLY A 176 16.83 -28.21 -4.46
N LYS A 177 15.79 -29.03 -4.62
CA LYS A 177 14.74 -28.85 -5.63
C LYS A 177 14.01 -27.52 -5.44
N LYS A 178 13.84 -26.77 -6.53
CA LYS A 178 13.02 -25.55 -6.57
C LYS A 178 11.54 -25.89 -6.35
N ARG A 179 10.86 -25.11 -5.51
CA ARG A 179 9.40 -25.15 -5.35
C ARG A 179 8.83 -23.76 -5.58
N VAL A 180 7.85 -23.63 -6.46
CA VAL A 180 7.15 -22.37 -6.74
C VAL A 180 5.78 -22.43 -6.10
N ARG A 181 5.43 -21.43 -5.29
CA ARG A 181 4.10 -21.27 -4.70
C ARG A 181 3.50 -19.96 -5.18
N ARG A 182 2.39 -20.02 -5.93
CA ARG A 182 1.65 -18.81 -6.29
C ARG A 182 1.00 -18.20 -5.06
N THR A 183 1.20 -16.90 -4.89
CA THR A 183 0.65 -16.11 -3.79
C THR A 183 0.07 -14.84 -4.36
N LYS A 184 -1.18 -14.53 -4.00
CA LYS A 184 -1.82 -13.28 -4.40
C LYS A 184 -1.21 -12.12 -3.63
N ILE A 185 -0.78 -11.09 -4.35
CA ILE A 185 -0.26 -9.87 -3.75
C ILE A 185 -1.43 -9.08 -3.18
N GLN A 186 -1.43 -8.91 -1.86
CA GLN A 186 -2.40 -8.04 -1.19
C GLN A 186 -2.02 -6.58 -1.44
N SER A 187 -3.01 -5.74 -1.68
CA SER A 187 -2.81 -4.28 -1.64
C SER A 187 -2.26 -3.93 -0.26
N GLY A 188 -1.10 -3.28 -0.19
CA GLY A 188 -0.54 -2.88 1.10
C GLY A 188 -1.45 -1.88 1.82
N MET A 189 -1.54 -1.98 3.14
CA MET A 189 -2.36 -1.10 3.97
C MET A 189 -1.88 0.37 3.85
N GLY A 190 -2.46 1.18 2.96
CA GLY A 190 -2.23 2.63 2.85
C GLY A 190 -1.88 3.17 1.45
N THR A 191 -1.54 4.46 1.34
CA THR A 191 -1.32 5.24 0.10
C THR A 191 0.02 4.97 -0.63
N GLY A 192 0.56 3.75 -0.54
CA GLY A 192 1.85 3.40 -1.15
C GLY A 192 2.43 2.04 -0.73
N GLY A 193 1.56 1.08 -0.41
CA GLY A 193 1.77 -0.20 0.26
C GLY A 193 3.15 -0.85 0.20
N LYS A 194 4.01 -0.58 1.19
CA LYS A 194 5.24 -1.35 1.43
C LYS A 194 4.91 -2.74 1.97
N LEU A 195 5.54 -3.78 1.41
CA LEU A 195 5.42 -5.15 1.90
C LEU A 195 6.50 -5.45 2.94
N ASP A 196 6.15 -6.28 3.93
CA ASP A 196 7.08 -6.80 4.93
C ASP A 196 7.82 -8.03 4.39
N LEU A 197 8.74 -7.81 3.45
CA LEU A 197 9.62 -8.82 2.87
C LEU A 197 11.07 -8.57 3.29
N ALA A 198 11.92 -9.59 3.18
CA ALA A 198 13.35 -9.52 3.50
C ALA A 198 14.14 -8.53 2.61
N TYR A 199 13.53 -8.06 1.53
CA TYR A 199 14.03 -7.02 0.64
C TYR A 199 12.94 -5.96 0.39
N PRO A 200 13.31 -4.66 0.25
CA PRO A 200 12.36 -3.59 0.00
C PRO A 200 11.44 -3.89 -1.18
N SER A 201 10.13 -3.99 -0.90
CA SER A 201 9.14 -4.30 -1.92
C SER A 201 7.90 -3.43 -1.73
N TYR A 202 7.32 -2.97 -2.83
CA TYR A 202 6.16 -2.08 -2.83
C TYR A 202 5.06 -2.60 -3.75
N THR A 203 3.82 -2.28 -3.40
CA THR A 203 2.62 -2.62 -4.18
C THR A 203 1.91 -1.38 -4.69
N TYR A 204 1.29 -1.52 -5.86
CA TYR A 204 0.63 -0.46 -6.60
C TYR A 204 -0.75 -0.93 -7.07
N GLU A 205 -1.77 -0.07 -6.98
CA GLU A 205 -3.12 -0.38 -7.49
C GLU A 205 -3.18 -0.17 -9.01
N ALA A 206 -2.36 -0.93 -9.75
CA ALA A 206 -2.23 -0.88 -11.21
C ALA A 206 -1.91 -2.27 -11.77
N GLU A 207 -2.06 -2.44 -13.08
CA GLU A 207 -1.78 -3.69 -13.80
C GLU A 207 -0.28 -3.80 -14.16
N PRO A 208 0.29 -5.01 -14.36
CA PRO A 208 1.63 -5.17 -14.91
C PRO A 208 1.79 -4.36 -16.22
N GLY A 209 2.94 -3.72 -16.42
CA GLY A 209 3.13 -2.76 -17.51
C GLY A 209 2.91 -1.30 -17.11
N PHE A 210 2.40 -1.01 -15.91
CA PHE A 210 2.07 0.36 -15.47
C PHE A 210 3.21 1.38 -15.53
N ALA A 211 4.47 0.94 -15.62
CA ALA A 211 5.65 1.80 -15.61
C ALA A 211 6.22 2.09 -17.02
N GLU A 212 5.67 1.50 -18.08
CA GLU A 212 6.12 1.67 -19.46
C GLU A 212 5.18 2.63 -20.20
N HIS A 213 5.69 3.74 -20.75
CA HIS A 213 4.87 4.83 -21.28
C HIS A 213 4.14 4.50 -22.59
N ASP A 214 4.56 3.45 -23.28
CA ASP A 214 4.05 2.98 -24.57
C ASP A 214 2.99 1.88 -24.46
N LEU A 215 2.74 1.37 -23.24
CA LEU A 215 1.71 0.37 -22.96
C LEU A 215 0.37 1.02 -22.57
N ASP A 216 -0.74 0.34 -22.88
CA ASP A 216 -2.10 0.79 -22.51
C ASP A 216 -2.33 0.72 -20.99
N GLU A 217 -1.57 -0.15 -20.30
CA GLU A 217 -1.58 -0.36 -18.86
C GLU A 217 -0.89 0.76 -18.08
N TYR A 218 -0.26 1.72 -18.75
CA TYR A 218 0.48 2.83 -18.12
C TYR A 218 -0.39 3.62 -17.12
N ASP A 219 0.05 3.65 -15.86
CA ASP A 219 -0.53 4.49 -14.81
C ASP A 219 0.52 5.48 -14.30
N GLY A 220 0.41 6.74 -14.73
CA GLY A 220 1.35 7.79 -14.37
C GLY A 220 1.52 7.99 -12.86
N VAL A 221 0.48 7.77 -12.05
CA VAL A 221 0.58 7.94 -10.59
C VAL A 221 1.46 6.84 -9.98
N SER A 222 1.18 5.59 -10.31
CA SER A 222 1.98 4.44 -9.84
C SER A 222 3.39 4.47 -10.42
N ALA A 223 3.55 4.81 -11.71
CA ALA A 223 4.83 4.95 -12.39
C ALA A 223 5.71 6.00 -11.72
N GLU A 224 5.19 7.20 -11.44
CA GLU A 224 5.98 8.26 -10.79
C GLU A 224 6.44 7.86 -9.38
N LEU A 225 5.59 7.20 -8.60
CA LEU A 225 5.94 6.72 -7.25
C LEU A 225 6.99 5.60 -7.31
N ALA A 226 6.86 4.66 -8.23
CA ALA A 226 7.84 3.60 -8.47
C ALA A 226 9.18 4.18 -8.94
N TRP A 227 9.15 5.14 -9.86
CA TRP A 227 10.32 5.86 -10.33
C TRP A 227 11.08 6.55 -9.19
N SER A 228 10.41 7.36 -8.35
CA SER A 228 11.08 8.06 -7.24
C SER A 228 11.78 7.07 -6.29
N ARG A 229 11.19 5.90 -6.05
CA ARG A 229 11.78 4.83 -5.21
C ARG A 229 12.97 4.15 -5.90
N SER A 230 12.86 3.87 -7.19
CA SER A 230 13.92 3.31 -8.02
C SER A 230 15.13 4.23 -8.09
N LEU A 231 14.90 5.51 -8.35
CA LEU A 231 15.93 6.53 -8.39
C LEU A 231 16.61 6.69 -7.02
N ALA A 232 15.86 6.61 -5.92
CA ALA A 232 16.42 6.64 -4.57
C ALA A 232 17.40 5.49 -4.32
N ALA A 233 17.03 4.28 -4.74
CA ALA A 233 17.87 3.10 -4.62
C ALA A 233 19.13 3.25 -5.48
N ALA A 234 18.99 3.70 -6.73
CA ALA A 234 20.11 3.90 -7.64
C ALA A 234 21.10 4.94 -7.13
N ARG A 235 20.62 6.14 -6.78
CA ARG A 235 21.46 7.22 -6.25
C ARG A 235 22.21 6.82 -4.99
N LYS A 236 21.56 6.07 -4.10
CA LYS A 236 22.21 5.53 -2.90
C LYS A 236 23.35 4.56 -3.21
N VAL A 237 23.19 3.67 -4.19
CA VAL A 237 24.22 2.69 -4.56
C VAL A 237 25.41 3.35 -5.24
N PHE A 238 25.16 4.31 -6.13
CA PHE A 238 26.19 4.95 -6.94
C PHE A 238 26.74 6.26 -6.33
N GLY A 239 26.18 6.72 -5.21
CA GLY A 239 26.62 7.93 -4.52
C GLY A 239 26.34 9.23 -5.28
N ILE A 240 25.26 9.26 -6.08
CA ILE A 240 24.87 10.43 -6.88
C ILE A 240 23.97 11.32 -6.02
N ASN A 241 24.42 12.54 -5.74
CA ASN A 241 23.68 13.52 -4.93
C ASN A 241 23.57 14.85 -5.71
N PRO A 242 22.57 14.99 -6.60
CA PRO A 242 22.41 16.22 -7.36
C PRO A 242 21.84 17.34 -6.47
N ASP A 243 22.26 18.57 -6.73
CA ASP A 243 21.76 19.75 -6.05
C ASP A 243 20.44 20.22 -6.70
N LEU A 244 19.32 19.67 -6.21
CA LEU A 244 17.98 20.03 -6.68
C LEU A 244 17.58 21.44 -6.25
N GLU A 245 18.14 21.93 -5.15
CA GLU A 245 17.85 23.25 -4.60
C GLU A 245 18.36 24.34 -5.54
N LEU A 246 19.61 24.23 -6.00
CA LEU A 246 20.20 25.18 -6.94
C LEU A 246 19.38 25.29 -8.24
N VAL A 247 18.90 24.15 -8.76
CA VAL A 247 18.08 24.10 -9.98
C VAL A 247 16.77 24.88 -9.78
N LEU A 248 16.11 24.69 -8.64
CA LEU A 248 14.88 25.41 -8.31
C LEU A 248 15.13 26.89 -8.04
N GLU A 249 16.19 27.25 -7.32
CA GLU A 249 16.52 28.65 -7.04
C GLU A 249 16.79 29.44 -8.31
N HIS A 250 17.54 28.86 -9.27
CA HIS A 250 17.74 29.48 -10.58
C HIS A 250 16.42 29.71 -11.32
N ASN A 251 15.49 28.77 -11.25
CA ASN A 251 14.18 28.90 -11.85
C ASN A 251 13.33 30.00 -11.17
N LEU A 252 13.25 30.01 -9.83
CA LEU A 252 12.53 31.02 -9.06
C LEU A 252 13.11 32.43 -9.26
N GLN A 253 14.44 32.55 -9.25
CA GLN A 253 15.14 33.80 -9.55
C GLN A 253 14.76 34.33 -10.93
N SER A 254 14.69 33.44 -11.93
CA SER A 254 14.33 33.78 -13.31
C SER A 254 12.87 34.20 -13.46
N LYS A 255 11.95 33.51 -12.77
CA LYS A 255 10.50 33.77 -12.82
C LYS A 255 10.11 35.08 -12.13
N PHE A 256 10.57 35.29 -10.89
CA PHE A 256 10.05 36.35 -10.03
C PHE A 256 10.91 37.60 -9.98
N PHE A 257 12.24 37.46 -10.10
CA PHE A 257 13.17 38.56 -9.81
C PHE A 257 13.82 39.13 -11.08
N SER A 258 14.50 38.31 -11.88
CA SER A 258 15.15 38.77 -13.12
C SER A 258 14.19 38.92 -14.29
N LYS A 259 13.01 38.26 -14.22
CA LYS A 259 11.98 38.23 -15.28
C LYS A 259 12.55 37.80 -16.64
N ASN A 260 13.57 36.94 -16.63
CA ASN A 260 14.16 36.40 -17.84
C ASN A 260 13.43 35.12 -18.25
N LEU A 261 12.45 35.27 -19.15
CA LEU A 261 11.64 34.15 -19.64
C LEU A 261 12.50 33.07 -20.32
N GLY A 262 13.51 33.45 -21.10
CA GLY A 262 14.38 32.49 -21.79
C GLY A 262 15.14 31.60 -20.81
N GLN A 263 15.68 32.21 -19.75
CA GLN A 263 16.37 31.49 -18.70
C GLN A 263 15.41 30.61 -17.89
N ALA A 264 14.22 31.12 -17.53
CA ALA A 264 13.21 30.33 -16.84
C ALA A 264 12.78 29.09 -17.64
N LEU A 265 12.50 29.24 -18.93
CA LEU A 265 12.10 28.12 -19.79
C LEU A 265 13.24 27.13 -20.03
N SER A 266 14.51 27.57 -20.06
CA SER A 266 15.65 26.66 -20.22
C SER A 266 15.85 25.69 -19.05
N THR A 267 15.27 25.99 -17.87
CA THR A 267 15.33 25.09 -16.71
C THR A 267 14.35 23.93 -16.79
N PHE A 268 13.36 23.97 -17.69
CA PHE A 268 12.40 22.87 -17.86
C PHE A 268 12.95 21.75 -18.75
N THR A 269 12.40 20.54 -18.60
CA THR A 269 12.70 19.40 -19.47
C THR A 269 12.18 19.64 -20.89
N THR A 270 12.88 19.06 -21.88
CA THR A 270 12.56 19.22 -23.32
C THR A 270 12.00 17.97 -23.97
N HIS A 271 12.35 16.79 -23.44
CA HIS A 271 11.97 15.48 -23.99
C HIS A 271 10.66 14.94 -23.39
N LYS A 272 10.23 15.47 -22.23
CA LYS A 272 8.89 15.23 -21.65
C LYS A 272 7.96 16.41 -21.94
N THR A 273 6.68 16.25 -21.63
CA THR A 273 5.70 17.35 -21.58
C THR A 273 5.71 18.00 -20.20
N PRO A 274 6.55 19.03 -19.95
CA PRO A 274 6.56 19.70 -18.65
C PRO A 274 5.25 20.44 -18.40
N HIS A 275 4.78 20.48 -17.15
CA HIS A 275 3.57 21.23 -16.81
C HIS A 275 3.71 22.02 -15.51
N VAL A 276 2.98 23.12 -15.46
CA VAL A 276 2.82 23.93 -14.25
C VAL A 276 1.33 24.08 -14.01
N THR A 277 0.89 23.82 -12.79
CA THR A 277 -0.52 23.89 -12.41
C THR A 277 -0.69 24.58 -11.08
N TYR A 278 -1.41 25.69 -11.11
CA TYR A 278 -1.89 26.41 -9.95
C TYR A 278 -3.26 25.85 -9.56
N MET A 279 -3.27 24.92 -8.60
CA MET A 279 -4.39 24.03 -8.33
C MET A 279 -5.71 24.74 -8.01
N PRO A 280 -5.76 25.78 -7.14
CA PRO A 280 -7.03 26.40 -6.76
C PRO A 280 -7.73 27.16 -7.89
N THR A 281 -7.01 27.54 -8.95
CA THR A 281 -7.56 28.25 -10.11
C THR A 281 -7.53 27.41 -11.39
N LEU A 282 -6.89 26.23 -11.34
CA LEU A 282 -6.58 25.39 -12.48
C LEU A 282 -5.91 26.17 -13.63
N THR A 283 -5.13 27.20 -13.30
CA THR A 283 -4.35 27.97 -14.28
C THR A 283 -2.95 27.36 -14.44
N GLY A 284 -2.32 27.60 -15.58
CA GLY A 284 -1.00 27.04 -15.88
C GLY A 284 -0.89 26.65 -17.36
N ALA A 285 0.03 25.74 -17.66
CA ALA A 285 0.25 25.25 -19.01
C ALA A 285 0.97 23.90 -19.01
N THR A 286 0.80 23.15 -20.11
CA THR A 286 1.45 21.85 -20.37
C THR A 286 2.19 21.92 -21.70
N GLY A 287 3.45 21.50 -21.71
CA GLY A 287 4.35 21.57 -22.85
C GLY A 287 5.09 22.90 -22.98
N ALA A 288 6.27 22.88 -23.60
CA ALA A 288 7.16 24.04 -23.68
C ALA A 288 6.55 25.26 -24.38
N ALA A 289 5.75 25.05 -25.43
CA ALA A 289 5.11 26.13 -26.19
C ALA A 289 4.03 26.85 -25.37
N GLU A 290 3.14 26.10 -24.71
CA GLU A 290 2.10 26.68 -23.86
C GLU A 290 2.69 27.27 -22.58
N LEU A 291 3.75 26.69 -22.00
CA LEU A 291 4.46 27.30 -20.87
C LEU A 291 5.03 28.66 -21.24
N LYS A 292 5.66 28.76 -22.42
CA LYS A 292 6.16 30.04 -22.92
C LYS A 292 5.03 31.07 -23.03
N ARG A 293 3.90 30.67 -23.60
CA ARG A 293 2.72 31.53 -23.74
C ARG A 293 2.15 31.96 -22.40
N PHE A 294 1.97 31.02 -21.47
CA PHE A 294 1.47 31.29 -20.13
C PHE A 294 2.35 32.30 -19.40
N TYR A 295 3.67 32.09 -19.39
CA TYR A 295 4.60 32.99 -18.73
C TYR A 295 4.74 34.36 -19.41
N SER A 296 4.51 34.45 -20.73
CA SER A 296 4.56 35.74 -21.44
C SER A 296 3.27 36.54 -21.35
N GLU A 297 2.10 35.89 -21.40
CA GLU A 297 0.79 36.54 -21.56
C GLU A 297 -0.02 36.60 -20.26
N SER A 298 0.09 35.59 -19.40
CA SER A 298 -0.83 35.40 -18.25
C SER A 298 -0.14 35.50 -16.89
N PHE A 299 1.18 35.27 -16.82
CA PHE A 299 1.93 35.31 -15.57
C PHE A 299 2.43 36.72 -15.25
N THR A 300 1.64 37.45 -14.46
CA THR A 300 1.98 38.80 -13.97
C THR A 300 2.49 38.77 -12.54
N THR A 301 3.47 39.62 -12.23
CA THR A 301 4.06 39.76 -10.90
C THR A 301 3.82 41.18 -10.37
N PRO A 302 2.90 41.38 -9.40
CA PRO A 302 2.65 42.69 -8.79
C PRO A 302 3.93 43.34 -8.28
N PRO A 303 4.12 44.67 -8.46
CA PRO A 303 5.30 45.37 -7.93
C PRO A 303 5.48 45.26 -6.40
N SER A 304 4.37 45.01 -5.69
CA SER A 304 4.35 44.83 -4.23
C SER A 304 4.47 43.37 -3.78
N LEU A 305 4.69 42.45 -4.71
CA LEU A 305 4.84 41.02 -4.42
C LEU A 305 6.09 40.78 -3.58
N LYS A 306 5.90 40.19 -2.41
CA LYS A 306 6.97 39.67 -1.56
C LYS A 306 6.69 38.20 -1.28
N ILE A 307 7.67 37.37 -1.61
CA ILE A 307 7.70 35.94 -1.32
C ILE A 307 8.76 35.73 -0.24
N THR A 308 8.44 34.93 0.77
CA THR A 308 9.37 34.55 1.84
C THR A 308 9.28 33.04 2.04
N LEU A 309 10.37 32.33 1.74
CA LEU A 309 10.48 30.91 2.01
C LEU A 309 10.43 30.68 3.52
N LEU A 310 9.51 29.81 3.97
CA LEU A 310 9.36 29.44 5.37
C LEU A 310 10.04 28.10 5.65
N SER A 311 9.85 27.14 4.75
CA SER A 311 10.38 25.79 4.84
C SER A 311 10.60 25.22 3.45
N ARG A 312 11.63 24.37 3.32
CA ARG A 312 11.94 23.62 2.10
C ARG A 312 12.24 22.17 2.48
N THR A 313 11.56 21.24 1.82
CA THR A 313 11.80 19.80 1.97
C THR A 313 12.29 19.24 0.64
N ILE A 314 13.49 18.66 0.64
CA ILE A 314 14.12 18.07 -0.55
C ILE A 314 13.97 16.54 -0.47
N GLY A 315 13.22 16.00 -1.42
CA GLY A 315 13.10 14.57 -1.66
C GLY A 315 14.15 14.06 -2.65
N VAL A 316 13.92 12.86 -3.18
CA VAL A 316 14.81 12.24 -4.17
C VAL A 316 14.76 13.03 -5.48
N ASP A 317 13.57 13.40 -5.92
CA ASP A 317 13.32 14.01 -7.22
C ASP A 317 12.27 15.12 -7.13
N ARG A 318 11.91 15.54 -5.91
CA ARG A 318 10.92 16.58 -5.65
C ARG A 318 11.44 17.56 -4.61
N VAL A 319 11.10 18.83 -4.77
CA VAL A 319 11.33 19.88 -3.79
C VAL A 319 9.97 20.46 -3.41
N VAL A 320 9.71 20.53 -2.11
CA VAL A 320 8.47 21.09 -1.56
C VAL A 320 8.81 22.37 -0.82
N ASP A 321 8.34 23.49 -1.35
CA ASP A 321 8.53 24.83 -0.79
C ASP A 321 7.24 25.30 -0.12
N GLU A 322 7.34 25.65 1.16
CA GLU A 322 6.32 26.40 1.88
C GLU A 322 6.71 27.87 1.92
N MET A 323 5.87 28.73 1.32
CA MET A 323 6.16 30.13 1.10
C MET A 323 5.05 31.02 1.66
N HIS A 324 5.45 32.09 2.35
CA HIS A 324 4.57 33.20 2.64
C HIS A 324 4.56 34.18 1.47
N VAL A 325 3.38 34.43 0.92
CA VAL A 325 3.19 35.34 -0.21
C VAL A 325 2.29 36.50 0.22
N GLN A 326 2.78 37.72 0.03
CA GLN A 326 1.99 38.93 0.24
C GLN A 326 2.12 39.89 -0.94
N PHE A 327 1.02 40.52 -1.31
CA PHE A 327 0.99 41.56 -2.34
C PHE A 327 -0.25 42.45 -2.16
N LYS A 328 -0.25 43.62 -2.81
CA LYS A 328 -1.44 44.45 -3.00
C LYS A 328 -1.98 44.22 -4.41
N HIS A 329 -3.27 43.92 -4.55
CA HIS A 329 -3.92 43.64 -5.82
C HIS A 329 -4.17 44.94 -6.61
N THR A 330 -3.10 45.52 -7.17
CA THR A 330 -3.09 46.79 -7.94
C THR A 330 -3.24 46.58 -9.44
N GLU A 331 -2.98 45.38 -9.93
CA GLU A 331 -3.10 44.96 -11.32
C GLU A 331 -3.74 43.57 -11.37
N GLN A 332 -4.19 43.14 -12.54
CA GLN A 332 -4.81 41.83 -12.70
C GLN A 332 -3.76 40.72 -12.56
N VAL A 333 -3.99 39.80 -11.62
CA VAL A 333 -3.11 38.65 -11.33
C VAL A 333 -3.82 37.36 -11.74
N GLN A 334 -3.76 37.02 -13.02
CA GLN A 334 -4.60 35.95 -13.62
C GLN A 334 -4.41 34.59 -12.97
N TRP A 335 -3.19 34.28 -12.52
CA TRP A 335 -2.88 32.97 -11.93
C TRP A 335 -3.42 32.80 -10.49
N ILE A 336 -3.69 33.89 -9.76
CA ILE A 336 -4.32 33.85 -8.42
C ILE A 336 -5.83 34.18 -8.49
N LEU A 337 -6.19 35.22 -9.25
CA LEU A 337 -7.54 35.78 -9.35
C LEU A 337 -7.92 35.96 -10.83
N PRO A 338 -8.15 34.86 -11.58
CA PRO A 338 -8.46 34.93 -13.00
C PRO A 338 -9.73 35.77 -13.23
N GLY A 339 -9.66 36.71 -14.17
CA GLY A 339 -10.79 37.57 -14.53
C GLY A 339 -11.18 38.66 -13.51
N VAL A 340 -10.49 38.78 -12.38
CA VAL A 340 -10.82 39.79 -11.36
C VAL A 340 -10.03 41.09 -11.62
N PRO A 341 -10.71 42.25 -11.72
CA PRO A 341 -10.04 43.54 -11.84
C PRO A 341 -9.35 43.96 -10.52
N PRO A 342 -8.41 44.92 -10.56
CA PRO A 342 -7.67 45.35 -9.37
C PRO A 342 -8.58 45.80 -8.21
N THR A 343 -8.50 45.09 -7.08
CA THR A 343 -9.33 45.40 -5.90
C THR A 343 -8.65 46.36 -4.93
N ASN A 344 -7.37 46.67 -5.14
CA ASN A 344 -6.52 47.48 -4.27
C ASN A 344 -6.41 46.98 -2.81
N LYS A 345 -6.82 45.73 -2.54
CA LYS A 345 -6.69 45.10 -1.23
C LYS A 345 -5.33 44.42 -1.08
N LYS A 346 -4.85 44.35 0.17
CA LYS A 346 -3.66 43.58 0.52
C LYS A 346 -4.07 42.12 0.74
N ILE A 347 -3.37 41.21 0.09
CA ILE A 347 -3.56 39.76 0.18
C ILE A 347 -2.32 39.16 0.84
N GLU A 348 -2.55 38.24 1.77
CA GLU A 348 -1.54 37.51 2.53
C GLU A 348 -1.97 36.04 2.64
N ILE A 349 -1.17 35.13 2.08
CA ILE A 349 -1.45 33.69 2.02
C ILE A 349 -0.19 32.86 2.20
N LEU A 350 -0.38 31.60 2.62
CA LEU A 350 0.63 30.56 2.48
C LEU A 350 0.42 29.85 1.16
N MET A 351 1.53 29.58 0.49
CA MET A 351 1.59 28.93 -0.80
C MET A 351 2.55 27.74 -0.68
N VAL A 352 2.09 26.57 -1.09
CA VAL A 352 2.92 25.36 -1.14
C VAL A 352 3.20 25.04 -2.59
N SER A 353 4.46 25.02 -2.99
CA SER A 353 4.90 24.57 -4.32
C SER A 353 5.54 23.20 -4.21
N ILE A 354 5.11 22.27 -5.05
CA ILE A 354 5.69 20.92 -5.17
C ILE A 354 6.29 20.84 -6.57
N VAL A 355 7.61 20.84 -6.66
CA VAL A 355 8.35 20.85 -7.92
C VAL A 355 9.04 19.50 -8.09
N ALA A 356 8.73 18.77 -9.16
CA ALA A 356 9.50 17.59 -9.52
C ALA A 356 10.59 17.93 -10.54
N VAL A 357 11.76 17.33 -10.32
CA VAL A 357 12.96 17.47 -11.15
C VAL A 357 13.26 16.12 -11.79
N ARG A 358 13.64 16.15 -13.06
CA ARG A 358 14.09 15.00 -13.86
C ARG A 358 15.34 15.41 -14.61
N GLY A 359 16.42 14.65 -14.48
CA GLY A 359 17.68 14.93 -15.19
C GLY A 359 18.25 16.33 -14.89
N GLY A 360 18.09 16.81 -13.66
CA GLY A 360 18.51 18.16 -13.26
C GLY A 360 17.67 19.31 -13.87
N ARG A 361 16.50 19.02 -14.44
CA ARG A 361 15.58 20.02 -15.01
C ARG A 361 14.18 19.89 -14.41
N LEU A 362 13.43 21.00 -14.36
CA LEU A 362 12.06 21.01 -13.87
C LEU A 362 11.16 20.24 -14.84
N TYR A 363 10.43 19.27 -14.32
CA TYR A 363 9.43 18.53 -15.08
C TYR A 363 8.03 19.02 -14.76
N GLN A 364 7.66 19.06 -13.49
CA GLN A 364 6.33 19.49 -13.06
C GLN A 364 6.37 20.41 -11.85
N GLU A 365 5.43 21.36 -11.79
CA GLU A 365 5.23 22.24 -10.64
C GLU A 365 3.74 22.30 -10.30
N HIS A 366 3.38 21.89 -9.07
CA HIS A 366 2.03 22.01 -8.53
C HIS A 366 2.01 23.01 -7.38
N VAL A 367 1.18 24.03 -7.50
CA VAL A 367 1.10 25.12 -6.52
C VAL A 367 -0.26 25.15 -5.85
N TYR A 368 -0.27 25.12 -4.51
CA TYR A 368 -1.46 25.09 -3.66
C TYR A 368 -1.52 26.32 -2.77
N TRP A 369 -2.73 26.82 -2.52
CA TRP A 369 -3.03 27.82 -1.50
C TRP A 369 -4.52 27.80 -1.14
N ASP A 370 -4.90 28.51 -0.08
CA ASP A 370 -6.30 28.69 0.32
C ASP A 370 -6.97 29.81 -0.50
N GLN A 371 -7.70 29.43 -1.54
CA GLN A 371 -8.41 30.38 -2.41
C GLN A 371 -9.59 31.07 -1.73
N ALA A 372 -10.27 30.42 -0.78
CA ALA A 372 -11.36 31.05 -0.05
C ALA A 372 -10.83 32.23 0.79
N SER A 373 -9.67 32.05 1.44
CA SER A 373 -8.99 33.13 2.15
C SER A 373 -8.53 34.25 1.23
N VAL A 374 -8.12 33.95 -0.01
CA VAL A 374 -7.82 35.00 -1.03
C VAL A 374 -9.07 35.80 -1.36
N LEU A 375 -10.19 35.13 -1.65
CA LEU A 375 -11.45 35.78 -2.05
C LEU A 375 -12.03 36.67 -0.94
N VAL A 376 -11.97 36.22 0.31
CA VAL A 376 -12.36 37.02 1.48
C VAL A 376 -11.48 38.27 1.60
N GLN A 377 -10.16 38.13 1.45
CA GLN A 377 -9.23 39.27 1.53
C GLN A 377 -9.39 40.24 0.34
N ALA A 378 -9.71 39.73 -0.84
CA ALA A 378 -10.01 40.52 -2.02
C ALA A 378 -11.36 41.25 -1.93
N GLY A 379 -12.23 40.88 -0.98
CA GLY A 379 -13.58 41.44 -0.80
C GLY A 379 -14.63 40.85 -1.74
N LEU A 380 -14.36 39.67 -2.32
CA LEU A 380 -15.24 38.99 -3.27
C LEU A 380 -16.12 37.92 -2.61
N LEU A 381 -15.75 37.48 -1.41
CA LEU A 381 -16.50 36.51 -0.62
C LEU A 381 -16.78 37.11 0.77
N ASP A 382 -18.06 37.23 1.13
CA ASP A 382 -18.48 37.55 2.49
C ASP A 382 -18.73 36.25 3.26
N PRO A 383 -17.95 35.95 4.33
CA PRO A 383 -18.15 34.75 5.14
C PRO A 383 -19.55 34.62 5.75
N LYS A 384 -20.31 35.72 5.89
CA LYS A 384 -21.67 35.71 6.45
C LYS A 384 -22.75 35.37 5.42
N LEU A 385 -22.40 35.34 4.13
CA LEU A 385 -23.34 35.08 3.06
C LEU A 385 -23.58 33.57 2.92
N LEU A 386 -24.50 33.06 3.74
CA LEU A 386 -24.86 31.64 3.81
C LEU A 386 -26.19 31.32 3.10
N PRO A 387 -26.31 30.17 2.44
CA PRO A 387 -27.59 29.68 1.93
C PRO A 387 -28.56 29.38 3.08
N GLN A 388 -29.86 29.49 2.84
CA GLN A 388 -30.88 29.30 3.89
C GLN A 388 -30.77 27.92 4.54
N SER A 389 -30.51 26.86 3.75
CA SER A 389 -30.29 25.50 4.26
C SER A 389 -29.15 25.39 5.27
N ALA A 390 -28.09 26.19 5.12
CA ALA A 390 -26.97 26.21 6.08
C ALA A 390 -27.35 26.97 7.37
N LYS A 391 -28.14 28.05 7.24
CA LYS A 391 -28.66 28.78 8.41
C LYS A 391 -29.61 27.92 9.24
N ASP A 392 -30.46 27.12 8.58
CA ASP A 392 -31.39 26.20 9.25
C ASP A 392 -30.65 25.09 10.01
N LEU A 393 -29.43 24.74 9.59
CA LEU A 393 -28.50 23.84 10.29
C LEU A 393 -27.69 24.53 11.42
N GLY A 394 -27.94 25.82 11.68
CA GLY A 394 -27.23 26.58 12.71
C GLY A 394 -25.84 27.07 12.31
N VAL A 395 -25.49 27.08 11.02
CA VAL A 395 -24.21 27.63 10.55
C VAL A 395 -24.29 29.16 10.58
N GLU A 396 -23.36 29.79 11.30
CA GLU A 396 -23.33 31.26 11.48
C GLU A 396 -22.48 31.99 10.44
N LYS A 397 -21.37 31.38 10.00
CA LYS A 397 -20.45 31.90 8.98
C LYS A 397 -19.68 30.76 8.31
N LEU A 398 -19.16 31.00 7.10
CA LEU A 398 -18.21 30.10 6.45
C LEU A 398 -16.94 29.96 7.29
N PRO A 399 -16.35 28.75 7.40
CA PRO A 399 -15.16 28.48 8.21
C PRO A 399 -13.88 28.95 7.50
N VAL A 400 -13.81 30.24 7.17
CA VAL A 400 -12.69 30.86 6.45
C VAL A 400 -12.11 31.99 7.30
N VAL A 401 -10.81 31.94 7.58
CA VAL A 401 -10.12 32.87 8.51
C VAL A 401 -9.36 34.00 7.80
N GLY A 402 -9.15 33.89 6.48
CA GLY A 402 -8.40 34.88 5.71
C GLY A 402 -6.92 34.94 6.13
N ARG A 403 -6.38 36.16 6.23
CA ARG A 403 -4.95 36.40 6.55
C ARG A 403 -4.47 35.84 7.91
N ARG A 404 -5.38 35.52 8.84
CA ARG A 404 -5.01 34.95 10.15
C ARG A 404 -4.25 33.63 9.99
N ALA A 405 -4.65 32.77 9.05
CA ALA A 405 -3.98 31.50 8.77
C ALA A 405 -2.48 31.71 8.45
N ALA A 406 -2.19 32.62 7.51
CA ALA A 406 -0.83 32.91 7.10
C ALA A 406 0.03 33.53 8.21
N ARG A 407 -0.56 34.37 9.06
CA ARG A 407 0.14 34.99 10.18
C ARG A 407 0.46 33.99 11.29
N ARG A 408 -0.41 33.01 11.53
CA ARG A 408 -0.20 32.00 12.58
C ARG A 408 1.08 31.21 12.34
N VAL A 409 1.34 30.80 11.09
CA VAL A 409 2.57 30.05 10.74
C VAL A 409 3.81 30.94 10.83
N ARG A 410 3.69 32.25 10.54
CA ARG A 410 4.80 33.20 10.72
C ARG A 410 5.10 33.55 12.17
N MET A 411 4.12 33.45 13.07
CA MET A 411 4.30 33.67 14.50
C MET A 411 5.04 32.49 15.13
N ASN A 412 6.33 32.42 14.84
CA ASN A 412 7.26 31.60 15.57
C ASN A 412 7.47 32.27 16.93
N ARG A 413 6.74 31.85 17.97
CA ARG A 413 7.03 32.08 19.40
C ARG A 413 7.84 33.35 19.72
N ASP A 414 7.31 34.54 19.43
CA ASP A 414 7.85 35.74 20.07
C ASP A 414 7.51 35.62 21.55
N ALA A 415 8.55 35.43 22.36
CA ALA A 415 8.50 35.13 23.79
C ALA A 415 8.03 36.32 24.66
N SER A 416 7.09 37.14 24.17
CA SER A 416 6.59 38.32 24.89
C SER A 416 5.09 38.56 24.81
N ASP A 417 4.33 37.85 23.98
CA ASP A 417 2.90 38.12 23.81
C ASP A 417 2.07 36.94 24.33
N ASP A 418 1.66 37.10 25.59
CA ASP A 418 0.56 36.47 26.34
C ASP A 418 0.31 34.95 26.21
N GLU A 419 0.24 34.31 27.38
CA GLU A 419 -0.16 32.92 27.57
C GLU A 419 -1.50 32.63 26.86
N GLY A 420 -1.46 31.79 25.82
CA GLY A 420 -2.60 31.00 25.35
C GLY A 420 -3.79 31.77 24.76
N GLU A 421 -3.65 32.35 23.56
CA GLU A 421 -4.82 32.68 22.75
C GLU A 421 -5.53 31.40 22.26
N ALA A 422 -6.84 31.32 22.48
CA ALA A 422 -7.68 30.22 22.01
C ALA A 422 -7.89 30.28 20.48
N ASP A 423 -7.30 29.34 19.74
CA ASP A 423 -7.38 29.25 18.27
C ASP A 423 -8.73 28.71 17.74
N ASN A 424 -9.67 28.39 18.63
CA ASN A 424 -10.89 27.63 18.33
C ASN A 424 -12.15 28.50 18.23
N GLU A 425 -12.02 29.77 17.83
CA GLU A 425 -13.15 30.71 17.64
C GLU A 425 -14.21 30.21 16.64
N LEU A 426 -13.85 29.27 15.76
CA LEU A 426 -14.76 28.63 14.81
C LEU A 426 -15.48 27.41 15.37
N ILE A 427 -15.08 26.89 16.54
CA ILE A 427 -15.69 25.75 17.19
C ILE A 427 -16.81 26.24 18.12
N PRO A 428 -18.08 25.87 17.86
CA PRO A 428 -19.19 26.30 18.70
C PRO A 428 -19.01 25.88 20.16
N GLY A 429 -19.20 26.82 21.09
CA GLY A 429 -19.17 26.55 22.53
C GLY A 429 -17.80 26.53 23.20
N TRP A 430 -16.70 26.78 22.46
CA TRP A 430 -15.33 26.76 23.00
C TRP A 430 -15.13 27.70 24.21
N HIS A 431 -15.69 28.90 24.19
CA HIS A 431 -15.55 29.88 25.27
C HIS A 431 -16.51 29.71 26.46
N LYS A 432 -17.42 28.72 26.44
CA LYS A 432 -18.41 28.53 27.52
C LYS A 432 -17.89 27.73 28.72
N GLN A 433 -16.68 27.17 28.67
CA GLN A 433 -16.12 26.38 29.78
C GLN A 433 -15.37 27.23 30.83
N GLU A 434 -15.03 28.48 30.54
CA GLU A 434 -14.34 29.37 31.48
C GLU A 434 -15.27 30.50 31.92
N GLY A 435 -16.06 30.29 32.99
CA GLY A 435 -16.86 31.40 33.53
C GLY A 435 -18.01 31.12 34.50
N GLU A 436 -18.28 29.89 34.94
CA GLU A 436 -19.32 29.63 35.95
C GLU A 436 -18.77 28.82 37.14
N GLY A 437 -18.00 29.50 37.99
CA GLY A 437 -17.61 29.04 39.33
C GLY A 437 -18.10 30.02 40.37
N THR A 438 -19.29 29.76 40.91
CA THR A 438 -19.95 30.51 41.98
C THR A 438 -19.06 30.76 43.21
N LYS A 439 -19.11 32.00 43.71
CA LYS A 439 -18.69 32.43 45.05
C LYS A 439 -19.23 31.51 46.14
N ASN A 440 -18.35 30.92 46.96
CA ASN A 440 -18.58 30.74 48.39
C ASN A 440 -17.26 30.42 49.11
N GLU A 441 -16.77 31.41 49.87
CA GLU A 441 -15.78 31.19 50.93
C GLU A 441 -16.47 30.58 52.15
N GLN A 442 -15.91 29.51 52.73
CA GLN A 442 -15.70 29.43 54.19
C GLN A 442 -14.69 28.33 54.59
N LYS A 443 -13.54 28.83 55.09
CA LYS A 443 -12.70 28.33 56.20
C LYS A 443 -12.66 26.81 56.49
N GLY A 444 -11.48 26.23 56.28
CA GLY A 444 -11.00 25.04 56.98
C GLY A 444 -9.48 24.89 56.84
N LYS A 445 -8.72 25.32 57.86
CA LYS A 445 -7.26 25.07 57.97
C LYS A 445 -7.01 23.57 58.14
N GLY A 446 -6.09 22.99 57.37
CA GLY A 446 -5.59 21.64 57.63
C GLY A 446 -4.49 21.21 56.66
N LYS A 447 -3.24 21.31 57.13
CA LYS A 447 -2.03 20.56 56.74
C LYS A 447 -1.74 20.34 55.24
N ALA A 448 -0.67 21.01 54.78
CA ALA A 448 0.12 20.55 53.65
C ALA A 448 0.80 19.22 53.98
N GLU A 449 0.36 18.15 53.34
CA GLU A 449 1.13 16.91 53.17
C GLU A 449 1.37 16.73 51.67
N ASN A 450 2.63 16.53 51.32
CA ASN A 450 3.08 16.14 49.99
C ASN A 450 2.40 14.83 49.58
N ALA A 451 1.43 14.90 48.66
CA ALA A 451 1.03 13.77 47.85
C ALA A 451 1.43 14.09 46.40
N GLY A 452 2.46 13.40 45.91
CA GLY A 452 2.82 13.43 44.50
C GLY A 452 1.62 13.00 43.66
N TYR A 453 1.34 13.75 42.59
CA TYR A 453 0.41 13.33 41.56
C TYR A 453 0.91 12.01 40.94
N PRO A 454 0.11 10.92 40.94
CA PRO A 454 0.36 9.82 40.03
C PRO A 454 0.17 10.34 38.61
N SER A 455 1.16 10.08 37.76
CA SER A 455 1.02 10.22 36.32
C SER A 455 -0.12 9.32 35.85
N ASP A 456 -1.32 9.88 35.64
CA ASP A 456 -2.38 9.17 34.94
C ASP A 456 -1.94 8.98 33.50
N SER A 457 -1.48 7.77 33.23
CA SER A 457 -1.30 7.21 31.91
C SER A 457 -2.59 7.39 31.12
N VAL A 458 -2.52 8.17 30.04
CA VAL A 458 -3.40 7.99 28.89
C VAL A 458 -3.45 6.48 28.60
N PRO A 459 -4.62 5.83 28.55
CA PRO A 459 -4.68 4.43 28.17
C PRO A 459 -4.11 4.35 26.75
N THR A 460 -2.95 3.74 26.63
CA THR A 460 -2.37 3.33 25.36
C THR A 460 -3.46 2.54 24.63
N THR A 461 -3.99 3.07 23.53
CA THR A 461 -4.90 2.34 22.66
C THR A 461 -4.20 1.05 22.28
N ALA A 462 -4.69 -0.07 22.81
CA ALA A 462 -4.20 -1.38 22.43
C ALA A 462 -4.35 -1.52 20.91
N PRO A 463 -3.32 -1.98 20.19
CA PRO A 463 -3.45 -2.23 18.76
C PRO A 463 -4.61 -3.20 18.54
N ALA A 464 -5.40 -2.98 17.50
CA ALA A 464 -6.58 -3.79 17.19
C ALA A 464 -6.25 -5.28 17.29
N LEU A 465 -6.92 -5.96 18.24
CA LEU A 465 -6.71 -7.38 18.58
C LEU A 465 -6.80 -8.31 17.35
N ALA A 466 -7.49 -7.88 16.30
CA ALA A 466 -7.64 -8.58 15.03
C ALA A 466 -6.30 -8.83 14.30
N ALA A 467 -5.35 -7.89 14.36
CA ALA A 467 -4.04 -8.03 13.70
C ALA A 467 -3.11 -9.00 14.46
N GLN A 468 -3.21 -9.03 15.80
CA GLN A 468 -2.45 -9.96 16.64
C GLN A 468 -3.02 -11.40 16.62
N GLN A 469 -4.33 -11.55 16.43
CA GLN A 469 -4.98 -12.87 16.33
C GLN A 469 -4.60 -13.62 15.05
N GLY A 470 -4.45 -12.92 13.91
CA GLY A 470 -4.01 -13.53 12.65
C GLY A 470 -2.59 -14.14 12.72
N GLN A 471 -1.64 -13.42 13.33
CA GLN A 471 -0.25 -13.90 13.49
C GLN A 471 -0.12 -15.07 14.48
N ARG A 472 -0.91 -15.11 15.55
CA ARG A 472 -0.93 -16.26 16.48
C ARG A 472 -1.50 -17.53 15.84
N MET A 473 -2.38 -17.38 14.85
CA MET A 473 -3.12 -18.47 14.22
C MET A 473 -2.30 -19.28 13.21
N GLU A 474 -1.45 -18.63 12.41
CA GLU A 474 -0.55 -19.35 11.49
C GLU A 474 0.48 -20.21 12.26
N ALA A 475 0.97 -19.68 13.38
CA ALA A 475 1.82 -20.43 14.31
C ALA A 475 1.07 -21.62 14.95
N ALA A 476 -0.21 -21.44 15.30
CA ALA A 476 -1.04 -22.51 15.88
C ALA A 476 -1.39 -23.61 14.87
N MET A 477 -1.66 -23.26 13.62
CA MET A 477 -1.96 -24.24 12.56
C MET A 477 -0.71 -25.02 12.13
N GLY A 478 0.45 -24.34 12.03
CA GLY A 478 1.73 -25.01 11.82
C GLY A 478 2.08 -25.97 12.96
N ASP A 479 1.87 -25.57 14.21
CA ASP A 479 2.09 -26.43 15.37
C ASP A 479 1.12 -27.62 15.42
N ALA A 480 -0.16 -27.41 15.07
CA ALA A 480 -1.16 -28.48 14.97
C ALA A 480 -0.81 -29.50 13.87
N MET A 481 -0.34 -29.05 12.71
CA MET A 481 0.13 -29.94 11.64
C MET A 481 1.38 -30.73 12.04
N LEU A 482 2.36 -30.10 12.70
CA LEU A 482 3.56 -30.78 13.17
C LEU A 482 3.25 -31.84 14.25
N ARG A 483 2.19 -31.63 15.05
CA ARG A 483 1.68 -32.64 16.00
C ARG A 483 0.90 -33.75 15.31
N PHE A 484 0.05 -33.42 14.32
CA PHE A 484 -0.68 -34.40 13.51
C PHE A 484 0.28 -35.35 12.78
N LEU A 485 1.37 -34.82 12.23
CA LEU A 485 2.45 -35.58 11.60
C LEU A 485 3.38 -36.29 12.61
N ARG A 486 3.07 -36.23 13.92
CA ARG A 486 3.88 -36.79 15.04
C ARG A 486 5.33 -36.29 15.12
N ILE A 487 5.63 -35.15 14.51
CA ILE A 487 6.98 -34.54 14.50
C ILE A 487 7.27 -33.83 15.84
N ARG A 488 6.23 -33.35 16.55
CA ARG A 488 6.36 -32.62 17.82
C ARG A 488 5.48 -33.25 18.93
N LYS A 489 6.02 -33.46 20.14
CA LYS A 489 5.27 -33.97 21.31
C LYS A 489 4.30 -32.90 21.87
N PRO A 490 3.12 -33.28 22.40
CA PRO A 490 2.19 -32.35 23.05
C PRO A 490 2.83 -31.73 24.31
N ARG A 491 2.57 -30.43 24.55
CA ARG A 491 3.07 -29.73 25.74
C ARG A 491 2.20 -30.07 26.95
N ARG A 492 2.81 -30.11 28.14
CA ARG A 492 2.15 -30.39 29.43
C ARG A 492 1.14 -29.32 29.86
N SER A 493 1.21 -28.12 29.25
CA SER A 493 0.29 -26.99 29.43
C SER A 493 -1.01 -27.09 28.64
N ASP A 494 -1.17 -28.09 27.77
CA ASP A 494 -2.31 -28.21 26.85
C ASP A 494 -3.44 -29.09 27.42
N ILE A 495 -3.35 -29.47 28.70
CA ILE A 495 -4.46 -30.09 29.43
C ILE A 495 -5.35 -28.94 29.91
N TYR A 496 -6.14 -28.38 28.99
CA TYR A 496 -7.23 -27.50 29.38
C TYR A 496 -8.33 -28.36 30.00
N ASP A 497 -8.81 -27.96 31.18
CA ASP A 497 -9.93 -28.62 31.81
C ASP A 497 -11.18 -28.38 30.95
N LEU A 498 -11.71 -29.45 30.35
CA LEU A 498 -12.89 -29.41 29.50
C LEU A 498 -14.14 -28.98 30.27
N ASP A 499 -14.14 -29.19 31.59
CA ASP A 499 -15.27 -28.85 32.46
C ASP A 499 -15.11 -27.45 33.09
N ALA A 500 -14.03 -26.73 32.77
CA ALA A 500 -13.88 -25.33 33.12
C ALA A 500 -14.79 -24.42 32.30
N VAL A 501 -15.18 -23.29 32.89
CA VAL A 501 -15.99 -22.25 32.25
C VAL A 501 -15.24 -21.66 31.06
N ALA A 502 -15.87 -21.72 29.88
CA ALA A 502 -15.27 -21.27 28.62
C ALA A 502 -15.35 -19.74 28.42
N THR A 503 -16.26 -19.06 29.11
CA THR A 503 -16.49 -17.62 28.93
C THR A 503 -15.29 -16.79 29.34
N GLN A 504 -14.73 -16.05 28.39
CA GLN A 504 -13.66 -15.08 28.65
C GLN A 504 -14.24 -13.73 29.10
N PRO A 505 -13.50 -12.94 29.90
CA PRO A 505 -13.87 -11.57 30.23
C PRO A 505 -14.11 -10.75 28.95
N SER A 506 -15.26 -10.10 28.86
CA SER A 506 -15.66 -9.35 27.67
C SER A 506 -16.31 -8.02 28.04
N ILE A 507 -16.55 -7.16 27.05
CA ILE A 507 -17.29 -5.89 27.24
C ILE A 507 -18.68 -6.10 27.87
N TRP A 508 -19.25 -7.30 27.69
CA TRP A 508 -20.55 -7.69 28.20
C TRP A 508 -20.56 -7.96 29.71
N ASP A 509 -19.39 -7.95 30.35
CA ASP A 509 -19.22 -8.09 31.80
C ASP A 509 -18.95 -6.73 32.50
N SER A 510 -18.96 -5.62 31.74
CA SER A 510 -18.81 -4.25 32.25
C SER A 510 -20.05 -3.79 33.03
N PRO A 511 -19.95 -2.87 34.01
CA PRO A 511 -21.13 -2.25 34.64
C PRO A 511 -22.03 -1.49 33.64
N ASP A 512 -21.50 -1.02 32.50
CA ASP A 512 -22.22 -0.21 31.51
C ASP A 512 -22.87 -1.05 30.38
N ILE A 513 -23.45 -2.22 30.68
CA ILE A 513 -23.97 -3.16 29.67
C ILE A 513 -25.01 -2.54 28.75
N GLU A 514 -25.91 -1.72 29.28
CA GLU A 514 -27.03 -1.13 28.53
C GLU A 514 -26.54 -0.23 27.39
N ARG A 515 -25.54 0.61 27.67
CA ARG A 515 -24.89 1.45 26.66
C ARG A 515 -24.24 0.63 25.56
N TYR A 516 -23.59 -0.49 25.90
CA TYR A 516 -22.97 -1.36 24.90
C TYR A 516 -24.00 -2.12 24.06
N LYS A 517 -25.17 -2.47 24.64
CA LYS A 517 -26.27 -3.07 23.86
C LYS A 517 -26.79 -2.09 22.81
N GLU A 518 -26.97 -0.82 23.15
CA GLU A 518 -27.39 0.22 22.21
C GLU A 518 -26.37 0.48 21.10
N LEU A 519 -25.07 0.42 21.43
CA LEU A 519 -23.99 0.69 20.47
C LEU A 519 -23.74 -0.46 19.50
N TYR A 520 -23.79 -1.71 19.98
CA TYR A 520 -23.31 -2.87 19.22
C TYR A 520 -24.41 -3.81 18.73
N ILE A 521 -25.64 -3.73 19.26
CA ILE A 521 -26.70 -4.68 18.88
C ILE A 521 -27.84 -3.94 18.19
N HIS A 522 -28.05 -4.27 16.91
CA HIS A 522 -29.13 -3.70 16.14
C HIS A 522 -30.50 -4.18 16.68
N PRO A 523 -31.54 -3.32 16.77
CA PRO A 523 -32.85 -3.71 17.31
C PRO A 523 -33.52 -4.87 16.58
N GLN A 524 -33.18 -5.09 15.31
CA GLN A 524 -33.71 -6.18 14.47
C GLN A 524 -32.75 -7.36 14.33
N TRP A 525 -31.72 -7.45 15.18
CA TRP A 525 -30.73 -8.53 15.10
C TRP A 525 -31.38 -9.90 15.30
N GLU A 526 -31.13 -10.81 14.36
CA GLU A 526 -31.88 -12.06 14.24
C GLU A 526 -31.67 -13.03 15.41
N ASN A 527 -30.54 -12.89 16.10
CA ASN A 527 -30.12 -13.75 17.21
C ASN A 527 -30.47 -13.18 18.59
N TRP A 528 -31.22 -12.08 18.64
CA TRP A 528 -31.58 -11.39 19.89
C TRP A 528 -32.17 -12.33 20.95
N SER A 529 -33.03 -13.27 20.56
CA SER A 529 -33.69 -14.19 21.48
C SER A 529 -32.75 -15.18 22.18
N ALA A 530 -31.56 -15.42 21.62
CA ALA A 530 -30.55 -16.32 22.18
C ALA A 530 -29.39 -15.58 22.86
N PHE A 531 -29.37 -14.25 22.83
CA PHE A 531 -28.35 -13.44 23.47
C PHE A 531 -28.62 -13.27 24.97
N ASP A 532 -27.62 -13.61 25.79
CA ASP A 532 -27.72 -13.59 27.25
C ASP A 532 -26.32 -13.30 27.85
N PRO A 533 -26.02 -12.04 28.21
CA PRO A 533 -24.71 -11.64 28.74
C PRO A 533 -24.28 -12.42 29.98
N ASN A 534 -25.22 -12.85 30.81
CA ASN A 534 -24.92 -13.53 32.07
C ASN A 534 -24.78 -15.06 31.90
N PHE A 535 -25.07 -15.57 30.70
CA PHE A 535 -24.98 -16.99 30.42
C PHE A 535 -23.53 -17.49 30.44
N ARG A 536 -23.31 -18.68 31.00
CA ARG A 536 -22.00 -19.33 31.18
C ARG A 536 -22.10 -20.79 30.78
N TRP A 537 -21.05 -21.32 30.14
CA TRP A 537 -20.97 -22.70 29.65
C TRP A 537 -19.54 -23.23 29.77
N THR A 538 -19.36 -24.54 29.62
CA THR A 538 -18.06 -25.22 29.70
C THR A 538 -17.41 -25.42 28.33
N TRP A 539 -16.09 -25.64 28.30
CA TRP A 539 -15.36 -25.94 27.04
C TRP A 539 -15.87 -27.22 26.37
N ARG A 540 -16.31 -28.21 27.16
CA ARG A 540 -16.93 -29.45 26.68
C ARG A 540 -18.21 -29.17 25.90
N GLU A 541 -19.09 -28.33 26.46
CA GLU A 541 -20.36 -27.96 25.83
C GLU A 541 -20.12 -27.15 24.54
N GLU A 542 -19.22 -26.16 24.58
CA GLU A 542 -18.87 -25.36 23.40
C GLU A 542 -18.35 -26.23 22.25
N ASN A 543 -17.44 -27.17 22.55
CA ASN A 543 -16.89 -28.06 21.54
C ASN A 543 -17.95 -29.02 20.98
N ALA A 544 -18.80 -29.60 21.83
CA ALA A 544 -19.89 -30.47 21.39
C ALA A 544 -20.86 -29.75 20.44
N VAL A 545 -21.18 -28.49 20.73
CA VAL A 545 -22.03 -27.66 19.88
C VAL A 545 -21.34 -27.35 18.55
N HIS A 546 -20.07 -26.96 18.55
CA HIS A 546 -19.34 -26.71 17.31
C HIS A 546 -19.20 -27.96 16.43
N TYR A 547 -19.01 -29.16 16.99
CA TYR A 547 -19.04 -30.39 16.19
C TYR A 547 -20.41 -30.62 15.52
N LYS A 548 -21.50 -30.29 16.22
CA LYS A 548 -22.85 -30.35 15.62
C LYS A 548 -23.01 -29.32 14.50
N VAL A 549 -22.48 -28.10 14.67
CA VAL A 549 -22.46 -27.07 13.61
C VAL A 549 -21.62 -27.54 12.42
N ASP A 550 -20.43 -28.09 12.66
CA ASP A 550 -19.54 -28.60 11.61
C ASP A 550 -20.25 -29.67 10.76
N TRP A 551 -20.97 -30.60 11.38
CA TRP A 551 -21.72 -31.63 10.66
C TRP A 551 -23.01 -31.16 9.99
N LYS A 552 -23.77 -30.27 10.63
CA LYS A 552 -25.09 -29.86 10.13
C LYS A 552 -25.03 -28.69 9.15
N ILE A 553 -24.07 -27.80 9.32
CA ILE A 553 -23.94 -26.56 8.55
C ILE A 553 -22.72 -26.63 7.64
N MET A 554 -21.52 -26.87 8.18
CA MET A 554 -20.28 -26.77 7.39
C MET A 554 -20.20 -27.81 6.27
N VAL A 555 -20.58 -29.07 6.54
CA VAL A 555 -20.63 -30.11 5.49
C VAL A 555 -21.57 -29.71 4.37
N TRP A 556 -22.76 -29.20 4.70
CA TRP A 556 -23.72 -28.80 3.70
C TRP A 556 -23.21 -27.60 2.88
N MET A 557 -22.51 -26.67 3.53
CA MET A 557 -21.85 -25.54 2.84
C MET A 557 -20.77 -26.02 1.88
N CYS A 558 -19.97 -27.02 2.25
CA CYS A 558 -19.03 -27.65 1.34
C CYS A 558 -19.74 -28.34 0.17
N ILE A 559 -20.87 -29.01 0.38
CA ILE A 559 -21.67 -29.65 -0.68
C ILE A 559 -22.24 -28.60 -1.65
N MET A 560 -22.75 -27.49 -1.14
CA MET A 560 -23.27 -26.41 -1.99
C MET A 560 -22.15 -25.73 -2.80
N PHE A 561 -21.00 -25.49 -2.18
CA PHE A 561 -19.85 -24.91 -2.88
C PHE A 561 -19.25 -25.88 -3.90
N ALA A 562 -19.20 -27.17 -3.57
CA ALA A 562 -18.87 -28.24 -4.49
C ALA A 562 -19.78 -28.22 -5.72
N ALA A 563 -21.09 -28.21 -5.51
CA ALA A 563 -22.08 -28.16 -6.59
C ALA A 563 -21.92 -26.93 -7.48
N LEU A 564 -21.67 -25.76 -6.89
CA LEU A 564 -21.42 -24.54 -7.66
C LEU A 564 -20.21 -24.68 -8.60
N ASN A 565 -19.14 -25.36 -8.18
CA ASN A 565 -17.94 -25.51 -9.00
C ASN A 565 -18.11 -26.44 -10.20
N ILE A 566 -19.07 -27.38 -10.15
CA ILE A 566 -19.38 -28.27 -11.28
C ILE A 566 -19.79 -27.45 -12.51
N ASP A 567 -20.70 -26.49 -12.35
CA ASP A 567 -21.25 -25.71 -13.47
C ASP A 567 -20.47 -24.40 -13.74
N ARG A 568 -19.52 -24.03 -12.87
CA ARG A 568 -18.90 -22.69 -12.86
C ARG A 568 -18.21 -22.34 -14.18
N ASN A 569 -17.42 -23.26 -14.73
CA ASN A 569 -16.69 -23.02 -15.97
C ASN A 569 -17.64 -22.93 -17.18
N ASN A 570 -18.69 -23.74 -17.16
CA ASN A 570 -19.71 -23.80 -18.19
C ASN A 570 -20.60 -22.54 -18.22
N ILE A 571 -21.03 -22.07 -17.05
CA ILE A 571 -21.80 -20.82 -16.91
C ILE A 571 -20.94 -19.60 -17.25
N GLN A 572 -19.65 -19.60 -16.87
CA GLN A 572 -18.75 -18.50 -17.21
C GLN A 572 -18.56 -18.37 -18.72
N ASN A 573 -18.42 -19.48 -19.44
CA ASN A 573 -18.35 -19.50 -20.90
C ASN A 573 -19.67 -19.07 -21.56
N ALA A 574 -20.81 -19.43 -20.98
CA ALA A 574 -22.12 -18.99 -21.47
C ALA A 574 -22.37 -17.49 -21.21
N VAL A 575 -21.94 -16.97 -20.04
CA VAL A 575 -22.02 -15.53 -19.72
C VAL A 575 -21.14 -14.69 -20.64
N SER A 576 -19.96 -15.18 -21.05
CA SER A 576 -19.15 -14.50 -22.07
C SER A 576 -19.78 -14.54 -23.47
N ASP A 577 -20.69 -15.47 -23.73
CA ASP A 577 -21.45 -15.61 -24.97
C ASP A 577 -22.86 -14.99 -24.83
N ASN A 578 -22.95 -13.81 -24.20
CA ASN A 578 -24.17 -12.99 -24.08
C ASN A 578 -25.42 -13.64 -23.43
N MET A 579 -25.30 -14.79 -22.76
CA MET A 579 -26.41 -15.49 -22.10
C MET A 579 -27.25 -14.57 -21.16
N LEU A 580 -26.61 -13.60 -20.50
CA LEU A 580 -27.31 -12.69 -19.58
C LEU A 580 -28.24 -11.71 -20.31
N ASP A 581 -27.84 -11.24 -21.49
CA ASP A 581 -28.65 -10.37 -22.34
C ASP A 581 -29.78 -11.17 -22.99
N ASP A 582 -29.50 -12.42 -23.40
CA ASP A 582 -30.49 -13.34 -23.97
C ASP A 582 -31.57 -13.75 -22.96
N LEU A 583 -31.22 -13.91 -21.69
CA LEU A 583 -32.16 -14.25 -20.60
C LEU A 583 -32.83 -13.01 -19.98
N GLY A 584 -32.43 -11.80 -20.36
CA GLY A 584 -32.95 -10.55 -19.79
C GLY A 584 -32.65 -10.35 -18.30
N ILE A 585 -31.54 -10.91 -17.80
CA ILE A 585 -31.18 -10.88 -16.37
C ILE A 585 -30.08 -9.85 -16.12
N THR A 586 -30.39 -8.80 -15.37
CA THR A 586 -29.39 -7.78 -14.95
C THR A 586 -28.51 -8.31 -13.80
N ARG A 587 -27.21 -7.96 -13.78
CA ARG A 587 -26.22 -8.37 -12.76
C ARG A 587 -26.54 -7.84 -11.34
N ARG A 588 -27.53 -8.44 -10.67
CA ARG A 588 -27.86 -8.19 -9.24
C ARG A 588 -27.87 -9.45 -8.38
N LEU A 589 -27.16 -10.51 -8.79
CA LEU A 589 -26.92 -11.63 -7.89
C LEU A 589 -25.80 -11.28 -6.91
N ARG A 590 -26.16 -11.08 -5.63
CA ARG A 590 -25.18 -11.07 -4.54
C ARG A 590 -24.36 -12.36 -4.61
N GLY A 591 -23.04 -12.24 -4.68
CA GLY A 591 -22.15 -13.39 -4.89
C GLY A 591 -22.36 -14.49 -3.86
N PHE A 592 -22.45 -15.74 -4.32
CA PHE A 592 -22.63 -16.91 -3.46
C PHE A 592 -21.52 -17.03 -2.39
N ILE A 593 -20.27 -16.80 -2.79
CA ILE A 593 -19.09 -16.93 -1.92
C ILE A 593 -19.10 -15.90 -0.78
N PRO A 594 -19.21 -14.58 -1.01
CA PRO A 594 -19.25 -13.61 0.08
C PRO A 594 -20.45 -13.82 1.01
N ASN A 595 -21.62 -14.21 0.48
CA ASN A 595 -22.79 -14.55 1.29
C ASN A 595 -22.55 -15.78 2.17
N THR A 596 -21.87 -16.80 1.65
CA THR A 596 -21.58 -18.03 2.39
C THR A 596 -20.56 -17.78 3.51
N ILE A 597 -19.51 -17.01 3.25
CA ILE A 597 -18.51 -16.63 4.28
C ILE A 597 -19.18 -15.81 5.38
N LEU A 598 -20.02 -14.86 5.00
CA LEU A 598 -20.80 -14.04 5.92
C LEU A 598 -21.75 -14.89 6.77
N TYR A 599 -22.45 -15.84 6.15
CA TYR A 599 -23.31 -16.78 6.86
C TYR A 599 -22.52 -17.63 7.87
N LEU A 600 -21.36 -18.17 7.48
CA LEU A 600 -20.48 -18.94 8.38
C LEU A 600 -19.99 -18.10 9.57
N SER A 601 -19.81 -16.79 9.41
CA SER A 601 -19.39 -15.89 10.49
C SER A 601 -20.39 -15.80 11.66
N TYR A 602 -21.66 -16.19 11.44
CA TYR A 602 -22.70 -16.26 12.47
C TYR A 602 -22.59 -17.50 13.34
N TRP A 603 -21.86 -18.53 12.90
CA TRP A 603 -21.76 -19.82 13.59
C TRP A 603 -20.40 -20.06 14.25
N TYR A 604 -19.38 -19.29 13.85
CA TYR A 604 -17.99 -19.48 14.29
C TYR A 604 -17.35 -18.20 14.81
N THR A 605 -16.51 -18.36 15.84
CA THR A 605 -15.59 -17.33 16.34
C THR A 605 -14.42 -17.10 15.38
N GLY A 606 -13.76 -15.95 15.45
CA GLY A 606 -12.67 -15.55 14.56
C GLY A 606 -11.45 -16.47 14.62
N THR A 607 -11.21 -17.13 15.75
CA THR A 607 -10.14 -18.14 15.89
C THR A 607 -10.49 -19.50 15.28
N ARG A 608 -11.78 -19.82 15.19
CA ARG A 608 -12.29 -21.10 14.68
C ARG A 608 -12.68 -21.03 13.20
N LEU A 609 -13.10 -19.88 12.68
CA LEU A 609 -13.57 -19.72 11.30
C LEU A 609 -12.51 -20.07 10.23
N PRO A 610 -11.22 -19.68 10.35
CA PRO A 610 -10.25 -19.85 9.25
C PRO A 610 -9.92 -21.30 8.91
N ILE A 611 -9.91 -22.20 9.90
CA ILE A 611 -9.74 -23.65 9.62
C ILE A 611 -10.95 -24.25 8.89
N ARG A 612 -12.17 -23.74 9.15
CA ARG A 612 -13.37 -24.13 8.39
C ARG A 612 -13.37 -23.54 6.98
N LEU A 613 -12.86 -22.32 6.81
CA LEU A 613 -12.64 -21.76 5.48
C LEU A 613 -11.63 -22.61 4.69
N ALA A 614 -10.60 -23.19 5.34
CA ALA A 614 -9.73 -24.14 4.66
C ALA A 614 -10.49 -25.40 4.18
N TRP A 615 -11.43 -25.94 4.97
CA TRP A 615 -12.30 -27.04 4.51
C TRP A 615 -13.21 -26.62 3.35
N PHE A 616 -13.77 -25.41 3.43
CA PHE A 616 -14.59 -24.82 2.37
C PHE A 616 -13.84 -24.80 1.03
N TRP A 617 -12.63 -24.23 1.01
CA TRP A 617 -11.82 -24.16 -0.21
C TRP A 617 -11.29 -25.52 -0.67
N MET A 618 -10.96 -26.43 0.26
CA MET A 618 -10.53 -27.78 -0.08
C MET A 618 -11.64 -28.60 -0.75
N SER A 619 -12.91 -28.32 -0.41
CA SER A 619 -14.03 -29.04 -1.01
C SER A 619 -14.13 -28.84 -2.53
N SER A 620 -13.77 -27.66 -3.06
CA SER A 620 -13.75 -27.46 -4.53
C SER A 620 -12.70 -28.32 -5.21
N GLN A 621 -11.50 -28.40 -4.62
CA GLN A 621 -10.40 -29.19 -5.18
C GLN A 621 -10.73 -30.69 -5.23
N LEU A 622 -11.43 -31.20 -4.21
CA LEU A 622 -11.89 -32.60 -4.20
C LEU A 622 -12.94 -32.87 -5.28
N VAL A 623 -13.76 -31.88 -5.60
CA VAL A 623 -14.80 -31.98 -6.63
C VAL A 623 -14.19 -31.92 -8.01
N ASP A 624 -13.22 -31.03 -8.26
CA ASP A 624 -12.54 -30.95 -9.56
C ASP A 624 -11.89 -32.29 -9.94
N ILE A 625 -11.28 -32.97 -8.96
CA ILE A 625 -10.75 -34.33 -9.13
C ILE A 625 -11.88 -35.30 -9.49
N GLY A 626 -13.00 -35.26 -8.75
CA GLY A 626 -14.15 -36.14 -8.97
C GLY A 626 -14.84 -35.94 -10.32
N VAL A 627 -15.03 -34.68 -10.74
CA VAL A 627 -15.61 -34.28 -12.02
C VAL A 627 -14.73 -34.76 -13.17
N GLY A 628 -13.40 -34.64 -13.05
CA GLY A 628 -12.46 -35.17 -14.05
C GLY A 628 -12.62 -36.68 -14.29
N PHE A 629 -12.83 -37.48 -13.24
CA PHE A 629 -13.12 -38.91 -13.37
C PHE A 629 -14.53 -39.18 -13.90
N ALA A 630 -15.54 -38.42 -13.44
CA ALA A 630 -16.92 -38.57 -13.87
C ALA A 630 -17.11 -38.23 -15.36
N ALA A 631 -16.37 -37.25 -15.88
CA ALA A 631 -16.39 -36.83 -17.28
C ALA A 631 -16.02 -37.97 -18.24
N VAL A 632 -15.08 -38.86 -17.86
CA VAL A 632 -14.71 -40.04 -18.66
C VAL A 632 -15.91 -40.98 -18.83
N GLY A 633 -16.68 -41.19 -17.76
CA GLY A 633 -17.91 -41.98 -17.78
C GLY A 633 -19.03 -41.31 -18.60
N MET A 634 -19.17 -40.00 -18.48
CA MET A 634 -20.21 -39.24 -19.19
C MET A 634 -19.95 -39.12 -20.69
N LEU A 635 -18.70 -38.92 -21.10
CA LEU A 635 -18.31 -38.87 -22.51
C LEU A 635 -18.41 -40.25 -23.20
N SER A 636 -18.33 -41.34 -22.42
CA SER A 636 -18.56 -42.71 -22.91
C SER A 636 -20.03 -42.99 -23.24
N MET A 637 -20.98 -42.11 -22.86
CA MET A 637 -22.40 -42.22 -23.22
C MET A 637 -22.72 -41.65 -24.62
N ARG A 638 -21.70 -41.32 -25.41
CA ARG A 638 -21.86 -40.85 -26.79
C ARG A 638 -22.58 -41.90 -27.64
N GLY A 639 -23.64 -41.50 -28.33
CA GLY A 639 -24.46 -42.40 -29.16
C GLY A 639 -25.62 -43.06 -28.40
N MET A 640 -25.70 -42.91 -27.08
CA MET A 640 -26.87 -43.33 -26.30
C MET A 640 -28.06 -42.42 -26.62
N LEU A 641 -29.19 -43.01 -27.04
CA LEU A 641 -30.41 -42.33 -27.51
C LEU A 641 -30.17 -41.36 -28.70
N GLY A 642 -29.08 -41.53 -29.45
CA GLY A 642 -28.76 -40.69 -30.62
C GLY A 642 -28.20 -39.30 -30.29
N TYR A 643 -27.82 -39.04 -29.03
CA TYR A 643 -27.25 -37.76 -28.61
C TYR A 643 -25.73 -37.81 -28.40
N GLU A 644 -25.10 -36.65 -28.57
CA GLU A 644 -23.67 -36.45 -28.34
C GLU A 644 -23.34 -36.42 -26.83
N GLY A 645 -22.17 -36.93 -26.45
CA GLY A 645 -21.77 -37.08 -25.03
C GLY A 645 -21.75 -35.78 -24.22
N TRP A 646 -21.48 -34.64 -24.86
CA TRP A 646 -21.50 -33.34 -24.18
C TRP A 646 -22.90 -32.94 -23.69
N ARG A 647 -23.98 -33.35 -24.39
CA ARG A 647 -25.35 -33.03 -23.95
C ARG A 647 -25.73 -33.76 -22.68
N TRP A 648 -25.27 -35.01 -22.54
CA TRP A 648 -25.44 -35.81 -21.33
C TRP A 648 -24.66 -35.25 -20.16
N LEU A 649 -23.47 -34.70 -20.40
CA LEU A 649 -22.66 -34.00 -19.40
C LEU A 649 -23.45 -32.82 -18.80
N PHE A 650 -23.94 -31.88 -19.63
CA PHE A 650 -24.72 -30.74 -19.14
C PHE A 650 -26.03 -31.12 -18.46
N LEU A 651 -26.74 -32.14 -18.97
CA LEU A 651 -28.01 -32.56 -18.39
C LEU A 651 -27.83 -33.16 -16.99
N ILE A 652 -26.80 -34.00 -16.81
CA ILE A 652 -26.54 -34.67 -15.53
C ILE A 652 -25.94 -33.69 -14.51
N GLU A 653 -25.00 -32.85 -14.93
CA GLU A 653 -24.42 -31.80 -14.08
C GLU A 653 -25.50 -30.82 -13.60
N GLY A 654 -26.29 -30.27 -14.52
CA GLY A 654 -27.38 -29.35 -14.20
C GLY A 654 -28.50 -29.97 -13.36
N ALA A 655 -28.82 -31.27 -13.57
CA ALA A 655 -29.80 -31.96 -12.73
C ALA A 655 -29.28 -32.16 -11.29
N PHE A 656 -27.99 -32.46 -11.13
CA PHE A 656 -27.37 -32.63 -9.83
C PHE A 656 -27.33 -31.30 -9.05
N THR A 657 -26.93 -30.21 -9.70
CA THR A 657 -26.89 -28.88 -9.06
C THR A 657 -28.29 -28.36 -8.73
N PHE A 658 -29.28 -28.63 -9.59
CA PHE A 658 -30.68 -28.33 -9.30
C PHE A 658 -31.19 -29.04 -8.04
N LEU A 659 -30.93 -30.34 -7.89
CA LEU A 659 -31.33 -31.10 -6.69
C LEU A 659 -30.69 -30.56 -5.41
N ILE A 660 -29.42 -30.14 -5.47
CA ILE A 660 -28.73 -29.54 -4.32
C ILE A 660 -29.32 -28.15 -4.01
N GLY A 661 -29.67 -27.36 -5.01
CA GLY A 661 -30.37 -26.09 -4.85
C GLY A 661 -31.71 -26.26 -4.12
N VAL A 662 -32.53 -27.21 -4.56
CA VAL A 662 -33.81 -27.55 -3.90
C VAL A 662 -33.59 -28.03 -2.47
N ALA A 663 -32.62 -28.92 -2.24
CA ALA A 663 -32.31 -29.44 -0.90
C ALA A 663 -31.82 -28.32 0.05
N SER A 664 -31.07 -27.36 -0.47
CA SER A 664 -30.52 -26.24 0.32
C SER A 664 -31.61 -25.37 0.92
N PHE A 665 -32.73 -25.17 0.22
CA PHE A 665 -33.88 -24.45 0.75
C PHE A 665 -34.44 -25.07 2.05
N PHE A 666 -34.39 -26.40 2.16
CA PHE A 666 -34.90 -27.12 3.33
C PHE A 666 -33.85 -27.34 4.42
N LEU A 667 -32.57 -27.45 4.04
CA LEU A 667 -31.48 -27.84 4.94
C LEU A 667 -30.73 -26.66 5.55
N MET A 668 -30.81 -25.46 4.97
CA MET A 668 -30.10 -24.27 5.46
C MET A 668 -30.97 -23.44 6.41
N PRO A 669 -30.66 -23.39 7.72
CA PRO A 669 -31.33 -22.47 8.63
C PRO A 669 -30.92 -21.02 8.36
N GLN A 670 -31.76 -20.07 8.76
CA GLN A 670 -31.49 -18.64 8.54
C GLN A 670 -30.43 -18.10 9.50
N SER A 671 -30.49 -18.51 10.76
CA SER A 671 -29.57 -18.06 11.81
C SER A 671 -29.57 -19.03 13.01
N PRO A 672 -28.56 -18.96 13.91
CA PRO A 672 -28.50 -19.80 15.10
C PRO A 672 -29.78 -19.79 15.96
N ALA A 673 -30.43 -18.63 16.10
CA ALA A 673 -31.67 -18.50 16.87
C ALA A 673 -32.93 -18.97 16.10
N ARG A 674 -32.87 -19.10 14.77
CA ARG A 674 -34.02 -19.46 13.91
C ARG A 674 -33.74 -20.73 13.12
N THR A 675 -33.72 -21.86 13.83
CA THR A 675 -33.54 -23.18 13.21
C THR A 675 -34.80 -24.04 13.15
N LYS A 676 -35.88 -23.64 13.84
CA LYS A 676 -37.18 -24.34 13.82
C LYS A 676 -37.99 -23.90 12.59
N SER A 677 -38.46 -24.86 11.81
CA SER A 677 -39.30 -24.65 10.61
C SER A 677 -40.52 -25.57 10.63
N TRP A 678 -41.51 -25.35 9.76
CA TRP A 678 -42.71 -26.20 9.72
C TRP A 678 -42.41 -27.67 9.37
N TRP A 679 -41.36 -27.93 8.59
CA TRP A 679 -40.85 -29.28 8.28
C TRP A 679 -39.83 -29.82 9.29
N ASN A 680 -39.27 -28.98 10.15
CA ASN A 680 -38.38 -29.38 11.24
C ASN A 680 -38.76 -28.67 12.56
N PRO A 681 -39.83 -29.13 13.24
CA PRO A 681 -40.36 -28.46 14.43
C PRO A 681 -39.39 -28.46 15.62
N LYS A 682 -38.47 -29.45 15.67
CA LYS A 682 -37.46 -29.57 16.74
C LYS A 682 -36.25 -28.64 16.51
N GLY A 683 -36.06 -28.14 15.30
CA GLY A 683 -34.91 -27.32 14.91
C GLY A 683 -33.60 -28.11 14.88
N TYR A 684 -32.50 -27.41 14.60
CA TYR A 684 -31.17 -28.03 14.51
C TYR A 684 -30.44 -28.06 15.86
N PHE A 685 -30.72 -27.08 16.72
CA PHE A 685 -30.07 -26.85 18.01
C PHE A 685 -31.13 -26.60 19.09
N THR A 686 -30.88 -27.12 20.29
CA THR A 686 -31.70 -26.81 21.48
C THR A 686 -31.50 -25.37 21.92
N GLU A 687 -32.41 -24.81 22.73
CA GLU A 687 -32.29 -23.42 23.21
C GLU A 687 -30.99 -23.16 23.98
N HIS A 688 -30.52 -24.15 24.75
CA HIS A 688 -29.22 -24.09 25.42
C HIS A 688 -28.08 -23.98 24.39
N GLU A 689 -28.06 -24.83 23.36
CA GLU A 689 -27.01 -24.81 22.33
C GLU A 689 -27.03 -23.53 21.50
N GLN A 690 -28.22 -22.97 21.22
CA GLN A 690 -28.36 -21.69 20.53
C GLN A 690 -27.74 -20.54 21.34
N LYS A 691 -27.96 -20.51 22.67
CA LYS A 691 -27.32 -19.54 23.56
C LYS A 691 -25.80 -19.68 23.53
N ILE A 692 -25.26 -20.89 23.53
CA ILE A 692 -23.80 -21.11 23.45
C ILE A 692 -23.23 -20.54 22.14
N ILE A 693 -23.86 -20.79 21.00
CA ILE A 693 -23.38 -20.30 19.69
C ILE A 693 -23.40 -18.77 19.63
N VAL A 694 -24.54 -18.17 19.99
CA VAL A 694 -24.72 -16.72 19.87
C VAL A 694 -23.81 -15.96 20.83
N ASN A 695 -23.74 -16.43 22.09
CA ASN A 695 -22.92 -15.75 23.11
C ASN A 695 -21.42 -15.97 22.90
N SER A 696 -20.98 -17.09 22.32
CA SER A 696 -19.56 -17.28 21.97
C SER A 696 -19.12 -16.33 20.85
N VAL A 697 -19.96 -16.17 19.82
CA VAL A 697 -19.68 -15.31 18.67
C VAL A 697 -19.67 -13.82 19.04
N ILE A 698 -20.64 -13.35 19.82
CA ILE A 698 -20.75 -11.92 20.20
C ILE A 698 -19.73 -11.51 21.28
N ARG A 699 -19.27 -12.45 22.12
CA ARG A 699 -18.20 -12.22 23.10
C ARG A 699 -16.82 -12.17 22.44
N ASP A 700 -16.64 -12.90 21.33
CA ASP A 700 -15.44 -12.87 20.51
C ASP A 700 -15.38 -11.59 19.65
N ASP A 701 -16.51 -11.19 19.05
CA ASP A 701 -16.61 -9.96 18.26
C ASP A 701 -17.98 -9.27 18.46
N PRO A 702 -18.03 -8.17 19.23
CA PRO A 702 -19.25 -7.40 19.46
C PRO A 702 -19.87 -6.78 18.20
N GLN A 703 -19.09 -6.49 17.16
CA GLN A 703 -19.59 -5.83 15.94
C GLN A 703 -20.59 -6.71 15.18
N LYS A 704 -20.57 -8.02 15.40
CA LYS A 704 -21.51 -8.97 14.80
C LYS A 704 -22.95 -8.78 15.27
N GLY A 705 -23.18 -8.07 16.37
CA GLY A 705 -24.52 -7.66 16.82
C GLY A 705 -25.17 -6.60 15.94
N GLY A 706 -24.37 -5.84 15.18
CA GLY A 706 -24.82 -4.79 14.26
C GLY A 706 -25.22 -5.31 12.88
N MET A 707 -24.97 -6.60 12.61
CA MET A 707 -25.20 -7.19 11.29
C MET A 707 -26.69 -7.55 11.12
N TYR A 708 -27.40 -6.74 10.33
CA TYR A 708 -28.77 -7.03 9.89
C TYR A 708 -28.75 -7.38 8.40
N ASN A 709 -28.90 -8.67 8.07
CA ASN A 709 -28.89 -9.18 6.69
C ASN A 709 -30.23 -9.81 6.31
N ARG A 710 -31.26 -8.99 6.31
CA ARG A 710 -32.52 -9.29 5.62
C ARG A 710 -32.67 -8.46 4.37
#